data_AF-A0A957IC88-F1
#
_entry.id   AF-A0A957IC88-F1
#
_cell.length_a   1.000
_cell.length_b   1.000
_cell.length_c   1.000
_cell.angle_alpha   90.00
_cell.angle_beta   90.00
_cell.angle_gamma   90.00
#
_symmetry.space_group_name_H-M   'P 1'
#
loop_
_entity.id
_entity.type
_entity.pdbx_description
1 polymer ?
#
loop_
_entity_poly.entity_id
_entity_poly.type
_entity_poly.pdbx_seq_one_letter_code
_entity_poly.pdbx_strand_id
1 'polypeptide(L)'
;VDEWFINMGTMLDKPREEVTAAEKADNFRYMIMDSVDQANWYPSFGRDREMDWLRNMQHWMISKKRYYGLALPIYECEACDNFHVIGSLEELKERSVEGWDEFEGHAPHRPYIDAVKIACPTCGTTISRIKDVGDPWLDAGIVGISTLHYSSDRDYWQKWYPADWISESFPGQFRNWFYSLLAQSTLMAEGVGPFKNLFGYATLVAEDGREMHKSWGNAIEFGEAAEKMGSDTMRWLYASCKPEQNLLFGYTRGDETRRRFLIPLWNVYSFFVSYARLDGWLPGDATAVSLDPGHAQMDEWVRERLVETGLAVQAALDVYDSEKATQVLEAFLDDLSNWYVRRSRRRFWKSEADTDKAAAYATLYAVLVDYVKLLAPFIPFMTEEMYQNLVRSVDETAPASVHHCLYPLADAADLDHNLLAKMRLAITTASLGRAARGMADIKLRQPLAKARVNVGSRQERENLMQMANVLKEEINVKEFEVVLEVGELVNYKLMPNNRLLGPKFGRDFPRVRDVLMALDAAQAAEELQANGELDVTVGDETFTLSDEEVVVLTESRGGLAVASDKGVTVAVDTQLTPQLLQEGYARDLVRQLNSMRKDAGLEISDRIHVGYSAEGDVALGLQNFAEYIQQETLALSLTAVSLENPDYSTSVTVDEMEVELTLQKA
;
A
#
# COMPACT_ATOMS: atom_id res chain seq x y z
N VAL A 1 -52.83 -9.92 4.16
CA VAL A 1 -52.23 -8.70 4.76
C VAL A 1 -51.90 -7.85 3.58
N ASP A 2 -52.59 -6.73 3.40
CA ASP A 2 -52.39 -5.91 2.21
C ASP A 2 -51.04 -5.19 2.35
N GLU A 3 -50.18 -5.42 1.37
CA GLU A 3 -48.81 -4.92 1.29
C GLU A 3 -48.67 -4.18 -0.04
N TRP A 4 -47.99 -3.04 -0.01
CA TRP A 4 -47.77 -2.23 -1.21
C TRP A 4 -46.40 -2.51 -1.81
N PHE A 5 -46.36 -2.67 -3.12
CA PHE A 5 -45.15 -2.99 -3.86
C PHE A 5 -44.91 -2.02 -5.01
N ILE A 6 -43.65 -1.70 -5.27
CA ILE A 6 -43.22 -1.13 -6.57
C ILE A 6 -43.07 -2.28 -7.56
N ASN A 7 -43.77 -2.17 -8.69
CA ASN A 7 -43.67 -3.14 -9.77
C ASN A 7 -42.34 -2.96 -10.52
N MET A 8 -41.44 -3.92 -10.35
CA MET A 8 -40.13 -3.95 -10.99
C MET A 8 -40.15 -4.48 -12.43
N GLY A 9 -41.30 -4.95 -12.94
CA GLY A 9 -41.41 -5.64 -14.22
C GLY A 9 -41.00 -7.12 -14.15
N THR A 10 -41.27 -7.86 -15.22
CA THR A 10 -40.89 -9.28 -15.35
C THR A 10 -39.55 -9.43 -16.06
N MET A 11 -38.84 -10.53 -15.85
CA MET A 11 -37.64 -10.82 -16.65
C MET A 11 -38.08 -11.23 -18.05
N LEU A 12 -37.53 -10.60 -19.09
CA LEU A 12 -37.87 -10.93 -20.47
C LEU A 12 -37.10 -12.18 -20.89
N ASP A 13 -37.77 -13.07 -21.63
CA ASP A 13 -37.18 -14.30 -22.16
C ASP A 13 -36.37 -14.02 -23.43
N LYS A 14 -35.38 -13.13 -23.31
CA LYS A 14 -34.42 -12.78 -24.36
C LYS A 14 -33.15 -12.18 -23.76
N PRO A 15 -32.01 -12.22 -24.46
CA PRO A 15 -30.79 -11.50 -24.06
C PRO A 15 -31.05 -10.01 -23.85
N ARG A 16 -30.36 -9.38 -22.89
CA ARG A 16 -30.57 -7.95 -22.56
C ARG A 16 -30.25 -7.05 -23.76
N GLU A 17 -29.28 -7.46 -24.57
CA GLU A 17 -28.83 -6.78 -25.78
C GLU A 17 -29.93 -6.72 -26.86
N GLU A 18 -30.92 -7.61 -26.79
CA GLU A 18 -32.06 -7.68 -27.71
C GLU A 18 -33.32 -6.97 -27.17
N VAL A 19 -33.27 -6.42 -25.95
CA VAL A 19 -34.40 -5.69 -25.35
C VAL A 19 -34.49 -4.30 -25.96
N THR A 20 -35.62 -4.02 -26.59
CA THR A 20 -35.86 -2.74 -27.27
C THR A 20 -36.06 -1.59 -26.28
N ALA A 21 -35.83 -0.35 -26.70
CA ALA A 21 -36.03 0.82 -25.86
C ALA A 21 -37.47 0.94 -25.31
N ALA A 22 -38.48 0.55 -26.10
CA ALA A 22 -39.87 0.51 -25.66
C ALA A 22 -40.10 -0.54 -24.55
N GLU A 23 -39.54 -1.73 -24.71
CA GLU A 23 -39.61 -2.78 -23.69
C GLU A 23 -38.88 -2.41 -22.40
N LYS A 24 -37.77 -1.67 -22.50
CA LYS A 24 -37.10 -1.13 -21.31
C LYS A 24 -37.93 -0.05 -20.61
N ALA A 25 -38.54 0.86 -21.37
CA ALA A 25 -39.37 1.93 -20.81
C ALA A 25 -40.57 1.40 -20.01
N ASP A 26 -41.12 0.25 -20.41
CA ASP A 26 -42.22 -0.42 -19.71
C ASP A 26 -41.74 -1.42 -18.63
N ASN A 27 -40.43 -1.51 -18.37
CA ASN A 27 -39.86 -2.49 -17.45
C ASN A 27 -38.77 -1.88 -16.56
N PHE A 28 -39.19 -1.48 -15.35
CA PHE A 28 -38.35 -0.71 -14.44
C PHE A 28 -37.02 -1.40 -14.09
N ARG A 29 -36.99 -2.73 -13.97
CA ARG A 29 -35.74 -3.49 -13.80
C ARG A 29 -34.72 -3.18 -14.90
N TYR A 30 -35.12 -3.15 -16.16
CA TYR A 30 -34.19 -2.89 -17.27
C TYR A 30 -33.76 -1.42 -17.32
N MET A 31 -34.63 -0.49 -16.90
CA MET A 31 -34.22 0.92 -16.75
C MET A 31 -33.12 1.06 -15.69
N ILE A 32 -33.24 0.35 -14.57
CA ILE A 32 -32.23 0.36 -13.50
C ILE A 32 -30.92 -0.28 -13.99
N MET A 33 -31.00 -1.36 -14.76
CA MET A 33 -29.81 -1.97 -15.37
C MET A 33 -29.06 -0.98 -16.28
N ASP A 34 -29.78 -0.12 -17.01
CA ASP A 34 -29.15 0.93 -17.81
C ASP A 34 -28.47 2.01 -16.93
N SER A 35 -29.02 2.33 -15.75
CA SER A 35 -28.35 3.19 -14.76
C SER A 35 -27.10 2.56 -14.15
N VAL A 36 -27.09 1.23 -13.95
CA VAL A 36 -25.89 0.50 -13.45
C VAL A 36 -24.71 0.64 -14.40
N ASP A 37 -24.96 0.63 -15.71
CA ASP A 37 -23.93 0.75 -16.74
C ASP A 37 -23.33 2.16 -16.88
N GLN A 38 -23.95 3.18 -16.27
CA GLN A 38 -23.42 4.56 -16.28
C GLN A 38 -22.30 4.79 -15.26
N ALA A 39 -22.14 3.89 -14.30
CA ALA A 39 -21.17 4.02 -13.21
C ALA A 39 -19.96 3.10 -13.42
N ASN A 40 -18.80 3.57 -12.94
CA ASN A 40 -17.63 2.73 -12.72
C ASN A 40 -17.75 2.03 -11.36
N TRP A 41 -17.37 0.76 -11.34
CA TRP A 41 -17.45 -0.08 -10.14
C TRP A 41 -16.06 -0.53 -9.73
N TYR A 42 -15.71 -0.28 -8.47
CA TYR A 42 -14.43 -0.63 -7.88
C TYR A 42 -14.68 -1.48 -6.65
N PRO A 43 -14.28 -2.76 -6.66
CA PRO A 43 -13.87 -3.59 -7.80
C PRO A 43 -14.97 -3.84 -8.84
N SER A 44 -14.53 -4.19 -10.06
CA SER A 44 -15.39 -4.32 -11.25
C SER A 44 -16.47 -5.39 -11.13
N PHE A 45 -16.25 -6.48 -10.37
CA PHE A 45 -17.27 -7.51 -10.16
C PHE A 45 -18.51 -6.97 -9.43
N GLY A 46 -18.41 -5.83 -8.75
CA GLY A 46 -19.56 -5.19 -8.09
C GLY A 46 -20.70 -4.94 -9.08
N ARG A 47 -20.37 -4.50 -10.31
CA ARG A 47 -21.33 -4.34 -11.39
C ARG A 47 -22.08 -5.64 -11.69
N ASP A 48 -21.34 -6.73 -11.85
CA ASP A 48 -21.93 -8.02 -12.22
C ASP A 48 -22.83 -8.57 -11.11
N ARG A 49 -22.49 -8.28 -9.85
CA ARG A 49 -23.28 -8.65 -8.69
C ARG A 49 -24.57 -7.84 -8.57
N GLU A 50 -24.52 -6.54 -8.87
CA GLU A 50 -25.74 -5.71 -8.96
C GLU A 50 -26.63 -6.18 -10.11
N MET A 51 -26.05 -6.49 -11.28
CA MET A 51 -26.79 -7.04 -12.42
C MET A 51 -27.43 -8.40 -12.09
N ASP A 52 -26.72 -9.28 -11.39
CA ASP A 52 -27.28 -10.56 -10.93
C ASP A 52 -28.43 -10.37 -9.93
N TRP A 53 -28.29 -9.44 -8.99
CA TRP A 53 -29.39 -9.07 -8.09
C TRP A 53 -30.63 -8.61 -8.86
N LEU A 54 -30.46 -7.69 -9.81
CA LEU A 54 -31.56 -7.16 -10.61
C LEU A 54 -32.26 -8.24 -11.44
N ARG A 55 -31.53 -9.24 -11.97
CA ARG A 55 -32.14 -10.37 -12.71
C ARG A 55 -33.03 -11.25 -11.83
N ASN A 56 -32.68 -11.41 -10.56
CA ASN A 56 -33.30 -12.38 -9.66
C ASN A 56 -34.27 -11.75 -8.64
N MET A 57 -34.27 -10.44 -8.49
CA MET A 57 -35.13 -9.75 -7.53
C MET A 57 -36.63 -9.82 -7.90
N GLN A 58 -37.48 -9.66 -6.89
CA GLN A 58 -38.94 -9.58 -7.02
C GLN A 58 -39.44 -8.13 -6.87
N HIS A 59 -40.75 -7.92 -6.94
CA HIS A 59 -41.34 -6.60 -6.66
C HIS A 59 -40.92 -6.08 -5.29
N TRP A 60 -40.61 -4.78 -5.20
CA TRP A 60 -40.11 -4.20 -3.97
C TRP A 60 -41.26 -3.86 -3.02
N MET A 61 -41.39 -4.59 -1.92
CA MET A 61 -42.36 -4.29 -0.86
C MET A 61 -41.96 -3.01 -0.12
N ILE A 62 -42.77 -1.97 -0.26
CA ILE A 62 -42.50 -0.65 0.30
C ILE A 62 -43.29 -0.32 1.56
N SER A 63 -44.39 -1.03 1.85
CA SER A 63 -45.17 -0.73 3.05
C SER A 63 -44.65 -1.47 4.29
N LYS A 64 -44.60 -0.75 5.41
CA LYS A 64 -44.25 -1.26 6.73
C LYS A 64 -45.31 -0.85 7.75
N LYS A 65 -45.79 -1.84 8.50
CA LYS A 65 -46.68 -1.63 9.65
C LYS A 65 -45.88 -1.16 10.87
N ARG A 66 -45.44 0.08 10.83
CA ARG A 66 -44.62 0.77 11.84
C ARG A 66 -45.14 2.19 12.07
N TYR A 67 -44.63 2.85 13.10
CA TYR A 67 -45.04 4.21 13.45
C TYR A 67 -44.13 5.29 12.84
N TYR A 68 -42.82 5.04 12.83
CA TYR A 68 -41.81 6.01 12.38
C TYR A 68 -41.27 5.63 10.99
N GLY A 69 -41.27 6.59 10.07
CA GLY A 69 -40.89 6.47 8.67
C GLY A 69 -41.65 7.47 7.80
N LEU A 70 -41.34 7.55 6.50
CA LEU A 70 -42.12 8.34 5.54
C LEU A 70 -43.54 7.80 5.48
N ALA A 71 -44.55 8.64 5.70
CA ALA A 71 -45.94 8.22 5.56
C ALA A 71 -46.24 7.96 4.07
N LEU A 72 -46.70 6.75 3.74
CA LEU A 72 -47.06 6.45 2.34
C LEU A 72 -48.31 7.28 1.96
N PRO A 73 -48.25 8.07 0.86
CA PRO A 73 -49.30 9.01 0.49
C PRO A 73 -50.43 8.31 -0.29
N ILE A 74 -50.84 7.13 0.16
CA ILE A 74 -51.78 6.25 -0.54
C ILE A 74 -53.12 6.27 0.19
N TYR A 75 -54.18 6.64 -0.52
CA TYR A 75 -55.55 6.73 -0.02
C TYR A 75 -56.40 5.68 -0.73
N GLU A 76 -56.88 4.70 0.04
CA GLU A 76 -57.68 3.58 -0.45
C GLU A 76 -59.17 3.84 -0.22
N CYS A 77 -60.01 3.52 -1.21
CA CYS A 77 -61.44 3.71 -1.16
C CYS A 77 -62.18 2.36 -1.23
N GLU A 78 -62.53 1.81 -0.06
CA GLU A 78 -63.29 0.56 0.06
C GLU A 78 -64.67 0.62 -0.63
N ALA A 79 -65.24 1.82 -0.79
CA ALA A 79 -66.57 1.99 -1.40
C ALA A 79 -66.59 1.74 -2.92
N CYS A 80 -65.46 1.91 -3.62
CA CYS A 80 -65.39 1.74 -5.07
C CYS A 80 -64.13 1.01 -5.55
N ASP A 81 -63.40 0.36 -4.64
CA ASP A 81 -62.23 -0.47 -4.92
C ASP A 81 -61.14 0.23 -5.77
N ASN A 82 -60.96 1.54 -5.51
CA ASN A 82 -59.93 2.37 -6.16
C ASN A 82 -58.97 2.93 -5.10
N PHE A 83 -57.75 3.27 -5.51
CA PHE A 83 -56.78 3.97 -4.68
C PHE A 83 -56.21 5.20 -5.39
N HIS A 84 -55.70 6.14 -4.60
CA HIS A 84 -55.10 7.38 -5.09
C HIS A 84 -53.77 7.65 -4.37
N VAL A 85 -52.77 8.05 -5.13
CA VAL A 85 -51.46 8.46 -4.61
C VAL A 85 -51.35 9.97 -4.70
N ILE A 86 -51.06 10.63 -3.57
CA ILE A 86 -50.87 12.08 -3.51
C ILE A 86 -49.39 12.40 -3.77
N GLY A 87 -49.13 13.26 -4.76
CA GLY A 87 -47.79 13.58 -5.26
C GLY A 87 -47.13 14.80 -4.62
N SER A 88 -47.88 15.71 -4.00
CA SER A 88 -47.32 16.90 -3.35
C SER A 88 -48.15 17.40 -2.16
N LEU A 89 -47.56 18.30 -1.36
CA LEU A 89 -48.26 18.95 -0.25
C LEU A 89 -49.37 19.89 -0.77
N GLU A 90 -49.15 20.53 -1.91
CA GLU A 90 -50.14 21.38 -2.58
C GLU A 90 -51.33 20.55 -3.05
N GLU A 91 -51.09 19.42 -3.71
CA GLU A 91 -52.15 18.49 -4.11
C GLU A 91 -52.92 17.98 -2.88
N LEU A 92 -52.21 17.63 -1.79
CA LEU A 92 -52.84 17.20 -0.56
C LEU A 92 -53.77 18.28 0.03
N LYS A 93 -53.32 19.54 0.01
CA LYS A 93 -54.09 20.69 0.50
C LYS A 93 -55.35 20.90 -0.33
N GLU A 94 -55.22 20.89 -1.65
CA GLU A 94 -56.34 21.11 -2.57
C GLU A 94 -57.40 20.00 -2.47
N ARG A 95 -56.97 18.76 -2.22
CA ARG A 95 -57.86 17.59 -2.14
C ARG A 95 -58.40 17.28 -0.75
N SER A 96 -57.88 17.95 0.28
CA SER A 96 -58.30 17.78 1.66
C SER A 96 -59.76 18.23 1.85
N VAL A 97 -60.56 17.39 2.51
CA VAL A 97 -61.93 17.72 2.94
C VAL A 97 -62.08 17.74 4.47
N GLU A 98 -61.16 17.09 5.19
CA GLU A 98 -61.09 17.08 6.66
C GLU A 98 -59.62 17.04 7.11
N GLY A 99 -59.36 17.52 8.33
CA GLY A 99 -58.09 17.32 9.05
C GLY A 99 -56.92 18.20 8.64
N TRP A 100 -57.08 19.10 7.65
CA TRP A 100 -55.99 20.00 7.23
C TRP A 100 -55.49 20.88 8.38
N ASP A 101 -56.40 21.50 9.14
CA ASP A 101 -56.02 22.41 10.24
C ASP A 101 -55.24 21.71 11.36
N GLU A 102 -55.40 20.40 11.54
CA GLU A 102 -54.61 19.60 12.49
C GLU A 102 -53.22 19.24 11.94
N PHE A 103 -53.10 19.13 10.62
CA PHE A 103 -51.86 18.81 9.93
C PHE A 103 -51.00 20.05 9.63
N GLU A 104 -51.62 21.18 9.33
CA GLU A 104 -50.92 22.40 8.90
C GLU A 104 -49.89 22.86 9.95
N GLY A 105 -48.66 23.11 9.49
CA GLY A 105 -47.53 23.45 10.37
C GLY A 105 -46.74 22.24 10.90
N HIS A 106 -47.15 21.01 10.57
CA HIS A 106 -46.42 19.79 10.87
C HIS A 106 -45.76 19.17 9.63
N ALA A 107 -44.68 18.42 9.83
CA ALA A 107 -44.11 17.58 8.79
C ALA A 107 -45.10 16.44 8.42
N PRO A 108 -45.09 15.91 7.18
CA PRO A 108 -45.98 14.84 6.69
C PRO A 108 -45.64 13.46 7.31
N HIS A 109 -45.65 13.40 8.64
CA HIS A 109 -45.42 12.22 9.44
C HIS A 109 -46.61 11.92 10.34
N ARG A 110 -46.66 10.68 10.80
CA ARG A 110 -47.60 10.26 11.84
C ARG A 110 -47.29 11.01 13.15
N PRO A 111 -48.30 11.40 13.94
CA PRO A 111 -49.72 11.14 13.72
C PRO A 111 -50.42 12.18 12.81
N TYR A 112 -49.85 13.37 12.62
CA TYR A 112 -50.54 14.51 12.02
C TYR A 112 -51.07 14.25 10.61
N ILE A 113 -50.28 13.58 9.77
CA ILE A 113 -50.70 13.24 8.40
C ILE A 113 -51.85 12.21 8.36
N ASP A 114 -52.09 11.47 9.45
CA ASP A 114 -53.21 10.51 9.56
C ASP A 114 -54.56 11.22 9.74
N ALA A 115 -54.56 12.50 10.16
CA ALA A 115 -55.77 13.29 10.34
C ALA A 115 -56.36 13.76 9.00
N VAL A 116 -55.51 13.96 7.98
CA VAL A 116 -55.94 14.48 6.68
C VAL A 116 -56.75 13.42 5.93
N LYS A 117 -57.95 13.81 5.51
CA LYS A 117 -58.82 13.00 4.63
C LYS A 117 -59.12 13.74 3.35
N ILE A 118 -59.31 12.98 2.28
CA ILE A 118 -59.66 13.51 0.96
C ILE A 118 -61.02 12.96 0.50
N ALA A 119 -61.70 13.65 -0.41
CA ALA A 119 -62.79 13.04 -1.16
C ALA A 119 -62.21 12.12 -2.24
N CYS A 120 -62.71 10.89 -2.35
CA CYS A 120 -62.37 9.97 -3.43
C CYS A 120 -62.75 10.62 -4.78
N PRO A 121 -61.80 10.85 -5.71
CA PRO A 121 -62.09 11.39 -7.03
C PRO A 121 -63.09 10.59 -7.84
N THR A 122 -63.19 9.28 -7.60
CA THR A 122 -64.05 8.38 -8.38
C THR A 122 -65.51 8.41 -7.92
N CYS A 123 -65.76 8.38 -6.60
CA CYS A 123 -67.12 8.25 -6.05
C CYS A 123 -67.52 9.32 -5.02
N GLY A 124 -66.63 10.23 -4.65
CA GLY A 124 -66.87 11.33 -3.72
C GLY A 124 -66.83 10.96 -2.23
N THR A 125 -66.71 9.67 -1.89
CA THR A 125 -66.62 9.20 -0.49
C THR A 125 -65.38 9.79 0.21
N THR A 126 -65.52 10.27 1.45
CA THR A 126 -64.39 10.69 2.27
C THR A 126 -63.52 9.49 2.66
N ILE A 127 -62.23 9.54 2.33
CA ILE A 127 -61.27 8.44 2.55
C ILE A 127 -60.02 8.93 3.30
N SER A 128 -59.42 8.03 4.08
CA SER A 128 -58.16 8.26 4.80
C SER A 128 -57.01 7.57 4.09
N ARG A 129 -55.77 8.01 4.35
CA ARG A 129 -54.60 7.26 3.89
C ARG A 129 -54.49 5.91 4.60
N ILE A 130 -53.77 4.97 3.99
CA ILE A 130 -53.30 3.77 4.69
C ILE A 130 -52.43 4.18 5.88
N LYS A 131 -52.40 3.40 6.96
CA LYS A 131 -51.59 3.75 8.16
C LYS A 131 -50.11 3.40 8.04
N ASP A 132 -49.74 2.70 6.97
CA ASP A 132 -48.39 2.21 6.76
C ASP A 132 -47.40 3.36 6.51
N VAL A 133 -46.14 3.09 6.85
CA VAL A 133 -44.98 3.94 6.52
C VAL A 133 -44.11 3.21 5.50
N GLY A 134 -43.25 3.96 4.82
CA GLY A 134 -42.30 3.44 3.84
C GLY A 134 -41.21 2.57 4.46
N ASP A 135 -40.70 1.65 3.65
CA ASP A 135 -39.43 0.98 3.86
C ASP A 135 -38.29 2.02 3.97
N PRO A 136 -37.40 1.97 4.99
CA PRO A 136 -36.34 2.97 5.16
C PRO A 136 -35.40 3.14 3.97
N TRP A 137 -35.34 2.15 3.07
CA TRP A 137 -34.58 2.25 1.82
C TRP A 137 -35.20 3.20 0.80
N LEU A 138 -36.50 3.55 0.92
CA LEU A 138 -37.08 4.65 0.17
C LEU A 138 -36.40 5.97 0.55
N ASP A 139 -36.23 6.20 1.85
CA ASP A 139 -35.61 7.40 2.41
C ASP A 139 -34.13 7.47 2.01
N ALA A 140 -33.41 6.36 2.18
CA ALA A 140 -31.98 6.28 1.87
C ALA A 140 -31.68 6.38 0.37
N GLY A 141 -32.60 5.93 -0.49
CA GLY A 141 -32.44 5.97 -1.94
C GLY A 141 -32.58 7.35 -2.55
N ILE A 142 -33.20 8.31 -1.85
CA ILE A 142 -33.39 9.68 -2.36
C ILE A 142 -32.40 10.69 -1.78
N VAL A 143 -31.32 10.28 -1.10
CA VAL A 143 -30.37 11.23 -0.44
C VAL A 143 -29.82 12.27 -1.43
N GLY A 144 -29.40 11.86 -2.63
CA GLY A 144 -28.91 12.77 -3.67
C GLY A 144 -29.98 13.68 -4.30
N ILE A 145 -31.25 13.45 -3.97
CA ILE A 145 -32.40 14.24 -4.41
C ILE A 145 -32.84 15.16 -3.27
N SER A 146 -33.06 14.62 -2.07
CA SER A 146 -33.65 15.31 -0.92
C SER A 146 -32.71 16.30 -0.25
N THR A 147 -31.39 16.11 -0.34
CA THR A 147 -30.39 16.96 0.32
C THR A 147 -29.83 18.07 -0.57
N LEU A 148 -30.15 18.06 -1.87
CA LEU A 148 -29.54 18.92 -2.88
C LEU A 148 -30.55 19.81 -3.61
N HIS A 149 -31.59 20.26 -2.91
CA HIS A 149 -32.59 21.23 -3.42
C HIS A 149 -33.30 20.81 -4.72
N TYR A 150 -33.42 19.51 -5.00
CA TYR A 150 -33.98 18.98 -6.24
C TYR A 150 -35.31 19.65 -6.65
N SER A 151 -36.24 19.84 -5.71
CA SER A 151 -37.58 20.37 -6.00
C SER A 151 -37.63 21.91 -6.08
N SER A 152 -36.63 22.62 -5.56
CA SER A 152 -36.64 24.09 -5.45
C SER A 152 -35.58 24.79 -6.31
N ASP A 153 -34.46 24.13 -6.59
CA ASP A 153 -33.34 24.67 -7.36
C ASP A 153 -32.66 23.52 -8.16
N ARG A 154 -33.18 23.27 -9.37
CA ARG A 154 -32.66 22.23 -10.26
C ARG A 154 -31.25 22.53 -10.76
N ASP A 155 -30.90 23.80 -10.97
CA ASP A 155 -29.58 24.20 -11.46
C ASP A 155 -28.50 23.96 -10.40
N TYR A 156 -28.81 24.19 -9.13
CA TYR A 156 -27.92 23.81 -8.03
C TYR A 156 -27.74 22.30 -7.94
N TRP A 157 -28.83 21.54 -8.01
CA TRP A 157 -28.79 20.07 -7.97
C TRP A 157 -27.87 19.50 -9.07
N GLN A 158 -28.00 19.99 -10.31
CA GLN A 158 -27.20 19.53 -11.45
C GLN A 158 -25.68 19.75 -11.31
N LYS A 159 -25.24 20.65 -10.43
CA LYS A 159 -23.79 20.86 -10.17
C LYS A 159 -23.17 19.72 -9.38
N TRP A 160 -23.97 19.07 -8.53
CA TRP A 160 -23.50 18.08 -7.56
C TRP A 160 -23.99 16.66 -7.88
N TYR A 161 -24.94 16.53 -8.80
CA TYR A 161 -25.51 15.26 -9.23
C TYR A 161 -25.07 14.91 -10.66
N PRO A 162 -24.70 13.64 -10.94
CA PRO A 162 -24.52 12.53 -10.00
C PRO A 162 -23.31 12.72 -9.09
N ALA A 163 -23.32 12.07 -7.92
CA ALA A 163 -22.18 12.09 -7.01
C ALA A 163 -20.93 11.53 -7.70
N ASP A 164 -19.78 12.19 -7.56
CA ASP A 164 -18.55 11.69 -8.20
C ASP A 164 -18.11 10.34 -7.64
N TRP A 165 -18.29 10.12 -6.34
CA TRP A 165 -17.85 8.91 -5.66
C TRP A 165 -18.73 8.58 -4.46
N ILE A 166 -19.09 7.31 -4.30
CA ILE A 166 -19.66 6.76 -3.06
C ILE A 166 -18.84 5.56 -2.60
N SER A 167 -18.88 5.28 -1.30
CA SER A 167 -18.17 4.14 -0.72
C SER A 167 -18.94 3.50 0.41
N GLU A 168 -19.12 2.19 0.34
CA GLU A 168 -19.81 1.39 1.35
C GLU A 168 -19.39 -0.08 1.29
N SER A 169 -19.65 -0.81 2.39
CA SER A 169 -19.34 -2.23 2.44
C SER A 169 -20.24 -3.05 1.49
N PHE A 170 -19.71 -4.10 0.85
CA PHE A 170 -20.47 -4.99 -0.02
C PHE A 170 -21.59 -5.77 0.67
N PRO A 171 -21.40 -6.34 1.87
CA PRO A 171 -22.42 -7.18 2.48
C PRO A 171 -23.73 -6.42 2.71
N GLY A 172 -24.76 -6.81 1.95
CA GLY A 172 -26.11 -6.28 2.09
C GLY A 172 -26.43 -5.06 1.22
N GLN A 173 -25.46 -4.32 0.66
CA GLN A 173 -25.77 -3.06 -0.02
C GLN A 173 -26.35 -3.23 -1.44
N PHE A 174 -25.97 -4.29 -2.16
CA PHE A 174 -26.56 -4.63 -3.46
C PHE A 174 -28.09 -4.83 -3.40
N ARG A 175 -28.63 -5.27 -2.27
CA ARG A 175 -30.08 -5.45 -2.07
C ARG A 175 -30.76 -4.28 -1.38
N ASN A 176 -29.97 -3.33 -0.88
CA ASN A 176 -30.38 -2.27 0.01
C ASN A 176 -29.99 -0.93 -0.60
N TRP A 177 -28.90 -0.30 -0.12
CA TRP A 177 -28.63 1.09 -0.45
C TRP A 177 -28.27 1.33 -1.92
N PHE A 178 -27.38 0.53 -2.51
CA PHE A 178 -26.98 0.69 -3.91
C PHE A 178 -28.17 0.56 -4.84
N TYR A 179 -28.93 -0.52 -4.67
CA TYR A 179 -30.19 -0.76 -5.37
C TYR A 179 -31.18 0.40 -5.16
N SER A 180 -31.36 0.88 -3.92
CA SER A 180 -32.31 1.95 -3.64
C SER A 180 -31.94 3.27 -4.31
N LEU A 181 -30.65 3.63 -4.31
CA LEU A 181 -30.16 4.81 -5.02
C LEU A 181 -30.40 4.67 -6.52
N LEU A 182 -30.04 3.52 -7.10
CA LEU A 182 -30.20 3.25 -8.52
C LEU A 182 -31.68 3.29 -8.93
N ALA A 183 -32.56 2.65 -8.16
CA ALA A 183 -33.99 2.63 -8.42
C ALA A 183 -34.59 4.05 -8.37
N GLN A 184 -34.38 4.79 -7.28
CA GLN A 184 -34.94 6.13 -7.12
C GLN A 184 -34.39 7.11 -8.17
N SER A 185 -33.08 7.08 -8.40
CA SER A 185 -32.41 7.88 -9.43
C SER A 185 -32.98 7.63 -10.82
N THR A 186 -33.20 6.37 -11.19
CA THR A 186 -33.69 6.02 -12.52
C THR A 186 -35.04 6.69 -12.84
N LEU A 187 -35.92 6.83 -11.84
CA LEU A 187 -37.21 7.50 -12.01
C LEU A 187 -37.12 9.02 -11.86
N MET A 188 -36.41 9.50 -10.84
CA MET A 188 -36.43 10.90 -10.46
C MET A 188 -35.41 11.74 -11.22
N ALA A 189 -34.28 11.17 -11.63
CA ALA A 189 -33.19 11.89 -12.27
C ALA A 189 -33.18 11.74 -13.80
N GLU A 190 -34.35 11.55 -14.42
CA GLU A 190 -34.49 11.50 -15.88
C GLU A 190 -33.59 10.43 -16.54
N GLY A 191 -33.41 9.29 -15.86
CA GLY A 191 -32.55 8.19 -16.32
C GLY A 191 -31.04 8.39 -16.06
N VAL A 192 -30.62 9.50 -15.47
CA VAL A 192 -29.24 9.68 -14.98
C VAL A 192 -29.04 8.83 -13.73
N GLY A 193 -27.93 8.10 -13.63
CA GLY A 193 -27.58 7.30 -12.45
C GLY A 193 -27.22 8.15 -11.21
N PRO A 194 -27.16 7.56 -10.01
CA PRO A 194 -26.93 8.30 -8.76
C PRO A 194 -25.47 8.67 -8.47
N PHE A 195 -24.52 7.97 -9.09
CA PHE A 195 -23.10 8.15 -8.87
C PHE A 195 -22.30 7.82 -10.13
N LYS A 196 -21.11 8.42 -10.28
CA LYS A 196 -20.16 8.11 -11.35
C LYS A 196 -19.23 6.96 -10.97
N ASN A 197 -18.83 6.88 -9.71
CA ASN A 197 -17.92 5.84 -9.20
C ASN A 197 -18.47 5.25 -7.89
N LEU A 198 -18.48 3.93 -7.78
CA LEU A 198 -18.81 3.21 -6.54
C LEU A 198 -17.60 2.40 -6.10
N PHE A 199 -17.08 2.70 -4.92
CA PHE A 199 -16.06 1.91 -4.25
C PHE A 199 -16.68 1.02 -3.18
N GLY A 200 -16.68 -0.29 -3.41
CA GLY A 200 -17.19 -1.27 -2.46
C GLY A 200 -16.06 -2.01 -1.77
N TYR A 201 -16.26 -2.36 -0.50
CA TYR A 201 -15.26 -3.10 0.28
C TYR A 201 -15.88 -4.23 1.12
N ALA A 202 -15.11 -5.27 1.41
CA ALA A 202 -15.55 -6.40 2.21
C ALA A 202 -15.71 -6.01 3.70
N THR A 203 -16.17 -6.95 4.53
CA THR A 203 -16.38 -6.64 5.95
C THR A 203 -15.07 -6.62 6.73
N LEU A 204 -15.10 -6.05 7.92
CA LEU A 204 -14.04 -6.20 8.91
C LEU A 204 -14.32 -7.41 9.81
N VAL A 205 -13.27 -8.12 10.18
CA VAL A 205 -13.29 -9.26 11.14
C VAL A 205 -12.16 -9.12 12.16
N ALA A 206 -12.20 -9.91 13.24
CA ALA A 206 -11.12 -9.93 14.23
C ALA A 206 -9.81 -10.46 13.63
N GLU A 207 -8.68 -10.22 14.31
CA GLU A 207 -7.34 -10.63 13.85
C GLU A 207 -7.20 -12.13 13.57
N ASP A 208 -8.02 -12.95 14.24
CA ASP A 208 -8.09 -14.40 14.08
C ASP A 208 -9.03 -14.86 12.94
N GLY A 209 -9.62 -13.92 12.20
CA GLY A 209 -10.50 -14.15 11.06
C GLY A 209 -11.97 -14.40 11.43
N ARG A 210 -12.34 -14.41 12.71
CA ARG A 210 -13.73 -14.60 13.14
C ARG A 210 -14.48 -13.27 13.16
N GLU A 211 -15.81 -13.34 13.01
CA GLU A 211 -16.68 -12.19 13.25
C GLU A 211 -16.46 -11.60 14.65
N MET A 212 -16.60 -10.28 14.75
CA MET A 212 -16.49 -9.58 16.02
C MET A 212 -17.80 -9.67 16.81
N HIS A 213 -17.73 -10.30 17.98
CA HIS A 213 -18.87 -10.45 18.88
C HIS A 213 -18.48 -10.02 20.30
N LYS A 214 -19.30 -9.14 20.91
CA LYS A 214 -19.05 -8.67 22.29
C LYS A 214 -18.95 -9.83 23.30
N SER A 215 -19.76 -10.87 23.11
CA SER A 215 -19.77 -12.07 23.97
C SER A 215 -18.51 -12.93 23.84
N TRP A 216 -17.76 -12.82 22.74
CA TRP A 216 -16.50 -13.54 22.53
C TRP A 216 -15.28 -12.75 23.01
N GLY A 217 -15.48 -11.48 23.42
CA GLY A 217 -14.40 -10.59 23.85
C GLY A 217 -13.45 -10.18 22.73
N ASN A 218 -13.81 -10.42 21.46
CA ASN A 218 -12.98 -10.08 20.28
C ASN A 218 -13.50 -8.85 19.52
N ALA A 219 -14.61 -8.25 19.95
CA ALA A 219 -15.09 -6.98 19.41
C ALA A 219 -14.31 -5.81 20.02
N ILE A 220 -13.85 -4.90 19.18
CA ILE A 220 -13.09 -3.72 19.58
C ILE A 220 -13.93 -2.48 19.24
N GLU A 221 -14.25 -1.68 20.27
CA GLU A 221 -14.97 -0.43 20.08
C GLU A 221 -14.03 0.65 19.52
N PHE A 222 -14.56 1.50 18.63
CA PHE A 222 -13.76 2.51 17.93
C PHE A 222 -12.96 3.42 18.86
N GLY A 223 -13.57 3.93 19.93
CA GLY A 223 -12.89 4.84 20.86
C GLY A 223 -11.69 4.19 21.56
N GLU A 224 -11.77 2.89 21.89
CA GLU A 224 -10.66 2.15 22.48
C GLU A 224 -9.55 1.91 21.45
N ALA A 225 -9.92 1.56 20.23
CA ALA A 225 -8.98 1.39 19.13
C ALA A 225 -8.22 2.69 18.83
N ALA A 226 -8.92 3.81 18.71
CA ALA A 226 -8.30 5.10 18.42
C ALA A 226 -7.28 5.51 19.48
N GLU A 227 -7.59 5.32 20.77
CA GLU A 227 -6.70 5.66 21.88
C GLU A 227 -5.45 4.76 21.94
N LYS A 228 -5.62 3.44 21.76
CA LYS A 228 -4.51 2.48 21.91
C LYS A 228 -3.67 2.31 20.65
N MET A 229 -4.31 2.36 19.48
CA MET A 229 -3.67 2.10 18.17
C MET A 229 -3.24 3.39 17.47
N GLY A 230 -3.97 4.49 17.68
CA GLY A 230 -3.86 5.73 16.92
C GLY A 230 -4.67 5.69 15.61
N SER A 231 -5.40 6.77 15.33
CA SER A 231 -6.26 6.87 14.14
C SER A 231 -5.48 6.75 12.82
N ASP A 232 -4.26 7.28 12.74
CA ASP A 232 -3.42 7.16 11.54
C ASP A 232 -3.00 5.71 11.26
N THR A 233 -2.69 4.94 12.30
CA THR A 233 -2.42 3.50 12.17
C THR A 233 -3.64 2.77 11.61
N MET A 234 -4.84 3.09 12.12
CA MET A 234 -6.08 2.51 11.63
C MET A 234 -6.31 2.88 10.17
N ARG A 235 -6.19 4.17 9.80
CA ARG A 235 -6.37 4.63 8.42
C ARG A 235 -5.41 3.93 7.46
N TRP A 236 -4.14 3.79 7.85
CA TRP A 236 -3.17 3.06 7.05
C TRP A 236 -3.55 1.58 6.88
N LEU A 237 -4.01 0.92 7.94
CA LEU A 237 -4.53 -0.46 7.86
C LEU A 237 -5.68 -0.59 6.84
N TYR A 238 -6.65 0.32 6.86
CA TYR A 238 -7.76 0.31 5.89
C TYR A 238 -7.28 0.59 4.46
N ALA A 239 -6.43 1.60 4.28
CA ALA A 239 -5.91 1.97 2.97
C ALA A 239 -4.97 0.91 2.37
N SER A 240 -4.27 0.14 3.19
CA SER A 240 -3.41 -0.97 2.77
C SER A 240 -4.14 -2.30 2.59
N CYS A 241 -5.46 -2.32 2.66
CA CYS A 241 -6.26 -3.53 2.51
C CYS A 241 -6.91 -3.60 1.12
N LYS A 242 -6.84 -4.78 0.50
CA LYS A 242 -7.60 -5.06 -0.72
C LYS A 242 -9.09 -4.96 -0.43
N PRO A 243 -9.87 -4.18 -1.20
CA PRO A 243 -11.28 -4.01 -0.94
C PRO A 243 -12.06 -5.33 -1.02
N GLU A 244 -11.60 -6.34 -1.76
CA GLU A 244 -12.28 -7.65 -1.83
C GLU A 244 -12.08 -8.53 -0.59
N GLN A 245 -11.10 -8.19 0.25
CA GLN A 245 -10.67 -9.03 1.36
C GLN A 245 -11.21 -8.48 2.67
N ASN A 246 -11.64 -9.40 3.55
CA ASN A 246 -12.02 -8.97 4.88
C ASN A 246 -10.79 -8.40 5.60
N LEU A 247 -10.93 -7.19 6.16
CA LEU A 247 -9.86 -6.60 6.96
C LEU A 247 -9.73 -7.36 8.28
N LEU A 248 -8.55 -7.91 8.55
CA LEU A 248 -8.21 -8.48 9.86
C LEU A 248 -7.82 -7.34 10.81
N PHE A 249 -8.69 -7.01 11.76
CA PHE A 249 -8.51 -5.84 12.62
C PHE A 249 -8.24 -6.22 14.08
N GLY A 250 -7.23 -5.57 14.66
CA GLY A 250 -6.95 -5.56 16.09
C GLY A 250 -5.59 -4.99 16.45
N TYR A 251 -5.21 -5.14 17.72
CA TYR A 251 -4.03 -4.49 18.28
C TYR A 251 -2.69 -5.04 17.75
N THR A 252 -2.60 -6.33 17.45
CA THR A 252 -1.39 -6.95 16.90
C THR A 252 -1.11 -6.42 15.49
N ARG A 253 -2.13 -6.40 14.63
CA ARG A 253 -2.08 -5.85 13.26
C ARG A 253 -1.80 -4.36 13.27
N GLY A 254 -2.38 -3.64 14.22
CA GLY A 254 -2.06 -2.24 14.48
C GLY A 254 -0.59 -2.02 14.83
N ASP A 255 -0.05 -2.84 15.75
CA ASP A 255 1.36 -2.77 16.16
C ASP A 255 2.33 -3.09 15.01
N GLU A 256 2.03 -4.14 14.22
CA GLU A 256 2.76 -4.50 13.01
C GLU A 256 2.81 -3.34 12.03
N THR A 257 1.66 -2.71 11.76
CA THR A 257 1.56 -1.55 10.86
C THR A 257 2.36 -0.36 11.37
N ARG A 258 2.26 -0.07 12.67
CA ARG A 258 3.02 1.02 13.30
C ARG A 258 4.53 0.80 13.18
N ARG A 259 5.01 -0.43 13.41
CA ARG A 259 6.43 -0.80 13.28
C ARG A 259 6.92 -0.80 11.84
N ARG A 260 6.06 -1.22 10.90
CA ARG A 260 6.40 -1.30 9.47
C ARG A 260 6.49 0.08 8.83
N PHE A 261 5.61 1.01 9.19
CA PHE A 261 5.47 2.28 8.47
C PHE A 261 5.66 3.53 9.36
N LEU A 262 4.80 3.72 10.37
CA LEU A 262 4.76 4.98 11.14
C LEU A 262 6.05 5.24 11.93
N ILE A 263 6.60 4.22 12.58
CA ILE A 263 7.85 4.33 13.35
C ILE A 263 9.05 4.68 12.42
N PRO A 264 9.29 3.96 11.31
CA PRO A 264 10.34 4.35 10.36
C PRO A 264 10.19 5.79 9.83
N LEU A 265 8.98 6.22 9.49
CA LEU A 265 8.72 7.59 9.05
C LEU A 265 9.10 8.61 10.13
N TRP A 266 8.63 8.40 11.35
CA TRP A 266 8.96 9.27 12.49
C TRP A 266 10.46 9.27 12.79
N ASN A 267 11.15 8.14 12.61
CA ASN A 267 12.60 8.04 12.82
C ASN A 267 13.38 8.87 11.80
N VAL A 268 13.00 8.86 10.52
CA VAL A 268 13.64 9.70 9.49
C VAL A 268 13.41 11.18 9.79
N TYR A 269 12.19 11.55 10.14
CA TYR A 269 11.84 12.91 10.54
C TYR A 269 12.61 13.38 11.78
N SER A 270 12.61 12.56 12.84
CA SER A 270 13.32 12.86 14.09
C SER A 270 14.83 12.95 13.88
N PHE A 271 15.40 12.09 13.03
CA PHE A 271 16.79 12.18 12.59
C PHE A 271 17.05 13.57 12.00
N PHE A 272 16.30 13.97 10.96
CA PHE A 272 16.48 15.27 10.32
C PHE A 272 16.39 16.44 11.32
N VAL A 273 15.32 16.50 12.12
CA VAL A 273 15.08 17.60 13.06
C VAL A 273 16.18 17.68 14.12
N SER A 274 16.64 16.53 14.64
CA SER A 274 17.67 16.50 15.69
C SER A 274 18.99 17.06 15.18
N TYR A 275 19.44 16.61 14.00
CA TYR A 275 20.69 17.08 13.41
C TYR A 275 20.59 18.53 12.95
N ALA A 276 19.49 18.93 12.31
CA ALA A 276 19.27 20.31 11.89
C ALA A 276 19.30 21.29 13.08
N ARG A 277 18.69 20.93 14.23
CA ARG A 277 18.77 21.76 15.45
C ARG A 277 20.18 21.82 16.03
N LEU A 278 20.91 20.70 16.08
CA LEU A 278 22.28 20.66 16.59
C LEU A 278 23.21 21.57 15.79
N ASP A 279 23.01 21.65 14.48
CA ASP A 279 23.81 22.49 13.59
C ASP A 279 23.24 23.91 13.40
N GLY A 280 22.08 24.22 14.00
CA GLY A 280 21.38 25.49 13.79
C GLY A 280 20.96 25.73 12.33
N TRP A 281 20.76 24.65 11.56
CA TRP A 281 20.36 24.73 10.16
C TRP A 281 18.88 25.08 10.05
N LEU A 282 18.56 26.00 9.13
CA LEU A 282 17.20 26.37 8.76
C LEU A 282 17.05 26.28 7.23
N PRO A 283 15.87 25.89 6.71
CA PRO A 283 15.61 25.94 5.29
C PRO A 283 15.67 27.38 4.77
N GLY A 284 16.25 27.57 3.59
CA GLY A 284 16.36 28.87 2.91
C GLY A 284 16.36 28.71 1.39
N ASP A 285 16.40 29.83 0.67
CA ASP A 285 16.20 29.88 -0.79
C ASP A 285 17.34 29.26 -1.63
N ALA A 286 18.50 28.99 -1.03
CA ALA A 286 19.66 28.47 -1.76
C ALA A 286 19.63 26.95 -1.89
N THR A 287 19.54 26.45 -3.13
CA THR A 287 19.76 25.03 -3.45
C THR A 287 21.25 24.70 -3.37
N ALA A 288 21.68 24.20 -2.21
CA ALA A 288 23.02 23.66 -2.07
C ALA A 288 23.14 22.33 -2.85
N VAL A 289 24.19 22.20 -3.65
CA VAL A 289 24.51 20.99 -4.41
C VAL A 289 25.88 20.48 -3.95
N SER A 290 25.99 19.18 -3.69
CA SER A 290 27.27 18.58 -3.31
C SER A 290 28.29 18.67 -4.45
N LEU A 291 29.54 18.98 -4.10
CA LEU A 291 30.65 18.94 -5.05
C LEU A 291 31.17 17.50 -5.26
N ASP A 292 30.79 16.55 -4.40
CA ASP A 292 31.05 15.13 -4.61
C ASP A 292 30.02 14.55 -5.61
N PRO A 293 30.45 14.04 -6.77
CA PRO A 293 29.51 13.57 -7.80
C PRO A 293 28.64 12.39 -7.34
N GLY A 294 29.13 11.55 -6.43
CA GLY A 294 28.37 10.41 -5.91
C GLY A 294 27.29 10.86 -4.93
N HIS A 295 27.59 11.82 -4.06
CA HIS A 295 26.61 12.43 -3.17
C HIS A 295 25.57 13.24 -3.95
N ALA A 296 25.99 14.03 -4.94
CA ALA A 296 25.08 14.78 -5.81
C ALA A 296 24.11 13.85 -6.55
N GLN A 297 24.61 12.75 -7.12
CA GLN A 297 23.78 11.73 -7.77
C GLN A 297 22.79 11.06 -6.81
N MET A 298 23.19 10.82 -5.55
CA MET A 298 22.32 10.24 -4.54
C MET A 298 21.22 11.23 -4.09
N ASP A 299 21.55 12.52 -4.00
CA ASP A 299 20.60 13.59 -3.70
C ASP A 299 19.58 13.80 -4.83
N GLU A 300 20.05 13.76 -6.08
CA GLU A 300 19.20 13.82 -7.27
C GLU A 300 18.30 12.59 -7.35
N TRP A 301 18.87 11.39 -7.17
CA TRP A 301 18.10 10.15 -7.22
C TRP A 301 16.94 10.12 -6.22
N VAL A 302 17.14 10.54 -4.96
CA VAL A 302 16.06 10.48 -3.97
C VAL A 302 14.92 11.45 -4.30
N ARG A 303 15.22 12.59 -4.95
CA ARG A 303 14.21 13.53 -5.46
C ARG A 303 13.45 12.92 -6.64
N GLU A 304 14.15 12.39 -7.64
CA GLU A 304 13.56 11.69 -8.78
C GLU A 304 12.69 10.51 -8.32
N ARG A 305 13.16 9.76 -7.32
CA ARG A 305 12.47 8.61 -6.75
C ARG A 305 11.20 9.03 -5.99
N LEU A 306 11.17 10.20 -5.35
CA LEU A 306 9.95 10.77 -4.77
C LEU A 306 8.96 11.18 -5.85
N VAL A 307 9.43 11.80 -6.94
CA VAL A 307 8.59 12.17 -8.08
C VAL A 307 7.95 10.93 -8.74
N GLU A 308 8.74 9.89 -9.00
CA GLU A 308 8.25 8.60 -9.50
C GLU A 308 7.19 8.00 -8.56
N THR A 309 7.41 8.12 -7.24
CA THR A 309 6.47 7.68 -6.21
C THR A 309 5.16 8.47 -6.27
N GLY A 310 5.23 9.80 -6.40
CA GLY A 310 4.05 10.67 -6.54
C GLY A 310 3.20 10.32 -7.76
N LEU A 311 3.84 10.12 -8.91
CA LEU A 311 3.17 9.71 -10.15
C LEU A 311 2.48 8.34 -10.01
N ALA A 312 3.15 7.37 -9.39
CA ALA A 312 2.57 6.05 -9.18
C ALA A 312 1.42 6.06 -8.15
N VAL A 313 1.50 6.91 -7.12
CA VAL A 313 0.40 7.12 -6.16
C VAL A 313 -0.79 7.78 -6.84
N GLN A 314 -0.54 8.81 -7.66
CA GLN A 314 -1.59 9.47 -8.43
C GLN A 314 -2.30 8.47 -9.35
N ALA A 315 -1.56 7.70 -10.14
CA ALA A 315 -2.15 6.71 -11.05
C ALA A 315 -2.98 5.64 -10.32
N ALA A 316 -2.58 5.27 -9.09
CA ALA A 316 -3.36 4.36 -8.26
C ALA A 316 -4.64 5.03 -7.73
N LEU A 317 -4.56 6.27 -7.25
CA LEU A 317 -5.71 7.01 -6.71
C LEU A 317 -6.71 7.44 -7.80
N ASP A 318 -6.26 7.68 -9.04
CA ASP A 318 -7.12 7.96 -10.20
C ASP A 318 -8.10 6.81 -10.50
N VAL A 319 -7.78 5.59 -10.03
CA VAL A 319 -8.65 4.40 -10.11
C VAL A 319 -9.03 3.87 -8.72
N TYR A 320 -8.92 4.69 -7.68
CA TYR A 320 -9.28 4.40 -6.29
C TYR A 320 -8.55 3.18 -5.66
N ASP A 321 -7.36 2.82 -6.15
CA ASP A 321 -6.54 1.74 -5.61
C ASP A 321 -5.65 2.25 -4.46
N SER A 322 -6.27 2.40 -3.28
CA SER A 322 -5.55 2.84 -2.07
C SER A 322 -4.48 1.83 -1.60
N GLU A 323 -4.66 0.53 -1.86
CA GLU A 323 -3.69 -0.50 -1.46
C GLU A 323 -2.39 -0.28 -2.23
N LYS A 324 -2.49 -0.15 -3.56
CA LYS A 324 -1.32 0.09 -4.40
C LYS A 324 -0.63 1.39 -4.04
N ALA A 325 -1.38 2.46 -3.76
CA ALA A 325 -0.82 3.73 -3.31
C ALA A 325 0.01 3.57 -2.03
N THR A 326 -0.54 2.90 -1.00
CA THR A 326 0.19 2.67 0.26
C THR A 326 1.44 1.79 0.06
N GLN A 327 1.39 0.74 -0.76
CA GLN A 327 2.56 -0.09 -1.08
C GLN A 327 3.70 0.72 -1.70
N VAL A 328 3.37 1.62 -2.64
CA VAL A 328 4.34 2.50 -3.30
C VAL A 328 4.96 3.49 -2.31
N LEU A 329 4.14 4.06 -1.42
CA LEU A 329 4.59 4.95 -0.36
C LEU A 329 5.49 4.24 0.65
N GLU A 330 5.16 3.02 1.09
CA GLU A 330 6.01 2.21 1.99
C GLU A 330 7.36 1.90 1.33
N ALA A 331 7.36 1.53 0.04
CA ALA A 331 8.59 1.23 -0.70
C ALA A 331 9.51 2.46 -0.81
N PHE A 332 8.94 3.66 -1.03
CA PHE A 332 9.73 4.89 -1.00
C PHE A 332 10.32 5.18 0.38
N LEU A 333 9.56 4.96 1.46
CA LEU A 333 10.08 5.16 2.82
C LEU A 333 11.26 4.21 3.11
N ASP A 334 11.20 2.98 2.62
CA ASP A 334 12.32 2.04 2.71
C ASP A 334 13.56 2.57 1.97
N ASP A 335 13.41 3.03 0.72
CA ASP A 335 14.49 3.65 -0.05
C ASP A 335 15.07 4.88 0.68
N LEU A 336 14.21 5.75 1.21
CA LEU A 336 14.59 6.95 1.95
C LEU A 336 15.37 6.61 3.23
N SER A 337 14.84 5.70 4.05
CA SER A 337 15.42 5.34 5.34
C SER A 337 16.68 4.47 5.19
N ASN A 338 16.54 3.34 4.49
CA ASN A 338 17.53 2.27 4.46
C ASN A 338 18.58 2.43 3.36
N TRP A 339 18.36 3.31 2.39
CA TRP A 339 19.37 3.66 1.39
C TRP A 339 19.86 5.09 1.57
N TYR A 340 19.03 6.10 1.30
CA TYR A 340 19.45 7.49 1.26
C TYR A 340 19.99 7.99 2.62
N VAL A 341 19.16 7.94 3.67
CA VAL A 341 19.52 8.43 5.01
C VAL A 341 20.69 7.63 5.57
N ARG A 342 20.63 6.30 5.53
CA ARG A 342 21.71 5.44 6.04
C ARG A 342 23.06 5.76 5.40
N ARG A 343 23.13 5.89 4.07
CA ARG A 343 24.38 6.21 3.35
C ARG A 343 24.80 7.67 3.54
N SER A 344 23.86 8.57 3.79
CA SER A 344 24.13 10.00 3.99
C SER A 344 24.46 10.37 5.44
N ARG A 345 24.31 9.48 6.44
CA ARG A 345 24.53 9.81 7.89
C ARG A 345 25.83 10.55 8.16
N ARG A 346 26.94 10.12 7.55
CA ARG A 346 28.26 10.75 7.72
C ARG A 346 28.30 12.21 7.26
N ARG A 347 27.45 12.59 6.30
CA ARG A 347 27.33 13.97 5.79
C ARG A 347 26.72 14.90 6.84
N PHE A 348 25.86 14.39 7.71
CA PHE A 348 25.26 15.15 8.82
C PHE A 348 26.19 15.28 10.04
N TRP A 349 27.18 14.38 10.21
CA TRP A 349 28.11 14.40 11.35
C TRP A 349 29.34 15.29 11.20
N LYS A 350 29.82 15.54 9.97
CA LYS A 350 31.05 16.31 9.79
C LYS A 350 30.91 17.70 10.42
N SER A 351 31.92 18.08 11.22
CA SER A 351 31.95 19.29 12.04
C SER A 351 32.24 20.57 11.25
N GLU A 352 32.66 20.44 10.00
CA GLU A 352 32.88 21.58 9.11
C GLU A 352 31.61 21.86 8.31
N ALA A 353 31.20 23.14 8.28
CA ALA A 353 30.13 23.63 7.42
C ALA A 353 30.58 23.57 5.96
N ASP A 354 30.58 22.37 5.40
CA ASP A 354 30.90 22.10 4.01
C ASP A 354 29.62 22.11 3.16
N THR A 355 29.77 22.49 1.90
CA THR A 355 28.71 22.58 0.89
C THR A 355 27.94 21.25 0.78
N ASP A 356 28.62 20.12 0.97
CA ASP A 356 28.02 18.79 0.97
C ASP A 356 27.00 18.55 2.11
N LYS A 357 27.27 19.07 3.31
CA LYS A 357 26.37 18.97 4.46
C LYS A 357 25.12 19.82 4.26
N ALA A 358 25.29 21.03 3.73
CA ALA A 358 24.17 21.90 3.36
C ALA A 358 23.29 21.27 2.27
N ALA A 359 23.90 20.62 1.27
CA ALA A 359 23.18 19.90 0.21
C ALA A 359 22.36 18.72 0.75
N ALA A 360 22.93 17.95 1.70
CA ALA A 360 22.22 16.85 2.35
C ALA A 360 20.99 17.33 3.14
N TYR A 361 21.12 18.42 3.91
CA TYR A 361 19.98 19.01 4.62
C TYR A 361 18.91 19.54 3.68
N ALA A 362 19.29 20.33 2.68
CA ALA A 362 18.36 20.90 1.70
C ALA A 362 17.58 19.79 0.97
N THR A 363 18.28 18.72 0.58
CA THR A 363 17.67 17.57 -0.08
C THR A 363 16.68 16.83 0.82
N LEU A 364 17.11 16.43 2.02
CA LEU A 364 16.25 15.67 2.94
C LEU A 364 15.04 16.50 3.41
N TYR A 365 15.22 17.80 3.61
CA TYR A 365 14.13 18.73 3.91
C TYR A 365 13.07 18.75 2.80
N ALA A 366 13.47 19.00 1.56
CA ALA A 366 12.56 19.06 0.42
C ALA A 366 11.80 17.74 0.24
N VAL A 367 12.53 16.62 0.31
CA VAL A 367 11.96 15.27 0.24
C VAL A 367 10.93 15.03 1.34
N LEU A 368 11.23 15.39 2.60
CA LEU A 368 10.30 15.22 3.72
C LEU A 368 9.05 16.08 3.55
N VAL A 369 9.17 17.35 3.14
CA VAL A 369 8.04 18.25 2.97
C VAL A 369 7.09 17.75 1.88
N ASP A 370 7.61 17.31 0.73
CA ASP A 370 6.77 16.81 -0.35
C ASP A 370 6.20 15.42 -0.05
N TYR A 371 6.96 14.55 0.61
CA TYR A 371 6.44 13.26 1.06
C TYR A 371 5.32 13.40 2.09
N VAL A 372 5.42 14.38 3.01
CA VAL A 372 4.34 14.73 3.95
C VAL A 372 3.05 15.13 3.23
N LYS A 373 3.15 15.91 2.14
CA LYS A 373 1.98 16.26 1.32
C LYS A 373 1.36 15.05 0.62
N LEU A 374 2.20 14.14 0.07
CA LEU A 374 1.72 12.89 -0.53
C LEU A 374 0.96 12.01 0.48
N LEU A 375 1.44 11.98 1.72
CA LEU A 375 0.89 11.17 2.82
C LEU A 375 -0.35 11.76 3.49
N ALA A 376 -0.60 13.06 3.33
CA ALA A 376 -1.66 13.78 4.05
C ALA A 376 -3.08 13.15 3.90
N PRO A 377 -3.49 12.64 2.72
CA PRO A 377 -4.78 11.95 2.58
C PRO A 377 -4.88 10.63 3.37
N PHE A 378 -3.75 10.00 3.69
CA PHE A 378 -3.71 8.69 4.34
C PHE A 378 -3.59 8.82 5.87
N ILE A 379 -2.66 9.65 6.35
CA ILE A 379 -2.30 9.80 7.76
C ILE A 379 -2.29 11.29 8.17
N PRO A 380 -3.46 11.94 8.23
CA PRO A 380 -3.56 13.40 8.32
C PRO A 380 -3.04 14.00 9.63
N PHE A 381 -2.99 13.24 10.72
CA PHE A 381 -2.59 13.81 12.01
C PHE A 381 -1.07 13.90 12.14
N MET A 382 -0.36 12.82 11.82
CA MET A 382 1.10 12.80 11.86
C MET A 382 1.70 13.72 10.79
N THR A 383 1.12 13.76 9.60
CA THR A 383 1.56 14.68 8.53
C THR A 383 1.35 16.14 8.88
N GLU A 384 0.24 16.47 9.54
CA GLU A 384 0.00 17.83 10.05
C GLU A 384 1.05 18.22 11.10
N GLU A 385 1.33 17.37 12.08
CA GLU A 385 2.36 17.63 13.11
C GLU A 385 3.74 17.85 12.48
N MET A 386 4.12 16.99 11.52
CA MET A 386 5.38 17.13 10.78
C MET A 386 5.41 18.44 9.98
N TYR A 387 4.32 18.80 9.30
CA TYR A 387 4.23 20.03 8.51
C TYR A 387 4.31 21.30 9.37
N GLN A 388 3.62 21.32 10.52
CA GLN A 388 3.67 22.44 11.46
C GLN A 388 5.11 22.68 11.94
N ASN A 389 5.86 21.63 12.25
CA ASN A 389 7.26 21.76 12.64
C ASN A 389 8.17 22.10 11.46
N LEU A 390 8.13 21.37 10.35
CA LEU A 390 9.08 21.53 9.24
C LEU A 390 8.89 22.84 8.46
N VAL A 391 7.64 23.28 8.29
CA VAL A 391 7.29 24.39 7.40
C VAL A 391 6.85 25.60 8.22
N ARG A 392 5.76 25.47 8.99
CA ARG A 392 5.13 26.63 9.68
C ARG A 392 5.99 27.25 10.77
N SER A 393 6.87 26.47 11.41
CA SER A 393 7.79 27.00 12.41
C SER A 393 8.90 27.88 11.82
N VAL A 394 9.15 27.76 10.51
CA VAL A 394 10.19 28.52 9.80
C VAL A 394 9.58 29.60 8.90
N ASP A 395 8.46 29.31 8.24
CA ASP A 395 7.72 30.22 7.37
C ASP A 395 6.27 30.37 7.84
N GLU A 396 5.99 31.47 8.55
CA GLU A 396 4.65 31.82 9.02
C GLU A 396 3.69 32.23 7.87
N THR A 397 4.17 32.38 6.64
CA THR A 397 3.37 32.75 5.46
C THR A 397 2.95 31.56 4.61
N ALA A 398 3.54 30.38 4.82
CA ALA A 398 3.14 29.13 4.17
C ALA A 398 1.67 28.77 4.46
N PRO A 399 1.00 27.89 3.68
CA PRO A 399 -0.36 27.43 3.99
C PRO A 399 -0.50 26.96 5.44
N ALA A 400 -1.56 27.35 6.15
CA ALA A 400 -1.67 27.13 7.60
C ALA A 400 -1.72 25.66 8.04
N SER A 401 -1.94 24.72 7.12
CA SER A 401 -2.03 23.28 7.34
C SER A 401 -1.54 22.56 6.09
N VAL A 402 -1.04 21.32 6.23
CA VAL A 402 -0.69 20.47 5.07
C VAL A 402 -1.91 20.25 4.18
N HIS A 403 -3.11 20.22 4.77
CA HIS A 403 -4.39 20.02 4.07
C HIS A 403 -4.83 21.25 3.26
N HIS A 404 -4.11 22.37 3.36
CA HIS A 404 -4.28 23.55 2.51
C HIS A 404 -3.23 23.63 1.39
N CYS A 405 -2.31 22.66 1.31
CA CYS A 405 -1.35 22.56 0.23
C CYS A 405 -1.98 21.90 -1.00
N LEU A 406 -1.47 22.26 -2.18
CA LEU A 406 -1.74 21.48 -3.40
C LEU A 406 -1.08 20.11 -3.28
N TYR A 407 -1.74 19.09 -3.83
CA TYR A 407 -1.14 17.77 -3.95
C TYR A 407 0.09 17.86 -4.88
N PRO A 408 1.25 17.25 -4.54
CA PRO A 408 2.43 17.28 -5.38
C PRO A 408 2.14 16.60 -6.72
N LEU A 409 2.05 17.40 -7.78
CA LEU A 409 1.91 16.92 -9.15
C LEU A 409 3.24 17.05 -9.87
N ALA A 410 3.58 16.07 -10.69
CA ALA A 410 4.75 16.09 -11.54
C ALA A 410 4.42 15.62 -12.95
N ASP A 411 5.26 15.95 -13.92
CA ASP A 411 5.19 15.40 -15.26
C ASP A 411 6.13 14.21 -15.37
N ALA A 412 5.64 13.09 -15.89
CA ALA A 412 6.45 11.90 -16.15
C ALA A 412 7.56 12.16 -17.16
N ALA A 413 7.41 13.16 -18.04
CA ALA A 413 8.41 13.54 -19.03
C ALA A 413 9.69 14.14 -18.40
N ASP A 414 9.62 14.64 -17.17
CA ASP A 414 10.73 15.28 -16.49
C ASP A 414 11.62 14.28 -15.72
N LEU A 415 11.21 13.01 -15.62
CA LEU A 415 11.95 11.98 -14.87
C LEU A 415 13.26 11.57 -15.55
N ASP A 416 14.34 11.50 -14.78
CA ASP A 416 15.55 10.81 -15.22
C ASP A 416 15.40 9.28 -15.05
N HIS A 417 14.77 8.66 -16.05
CA HIS A 417 14.58 7.21 -16.10
C HIS A 417 15.90 6.42 -16.07
N ASN A 418 17.00 6.99 -16.58
CA ASN A 418 18.30 6.31 -16.58
C ASN A 418 18.87 6.26 -15.16
N LEU A 419 18.80 7.37 -14.43
CA LEU A 419 19.21 7.43 -13.03
C LEU A 419 18.37 6.50 -12.16
N LEU A 420 17.04 6.52 -12.31
CA LEU A 420 16.12 5.64 -11.59
C LEU A 420 16.42 4.16 -11.86
N ALA A 421 16.58 3.77 -13.13
CA ALA A 421 16.89 2.40 -13.51
C ALA A 421 18.26 1.94 -12.98
N LYS A 422 19.28 2.81 -13.08
CA LYS A 422 20.62 2.56 -12.55
C LYS A 422 20.61 2.32 -11.04
N MET A 423 19.91 3.16 -10.30
CA MET A 423 19.85 3.05 -8.83
C MET A 423 19.01 1.86 -8.38
N ARG A 424 17.88 1.59 -9.05
CA ARG A 424 17.09 0.38 -8.83
C ARG A 424 17.92 -0.88 -9.03
N LEU A 425 18.70 -0.93 -10.11
CA LEU A 425 19.61 -2.05 -10.37
C LEU A 425 20.63 -2.21 -9.24
N ALA A 426 21.26 -1.13 -8.78
CA ALA A 426 22.22 -1.19 -7.68
C ALA A 426 21.58 -1.69 -6.37
N ILE A 427 20.38 -1.22 -6.02
CA ILE A 427 19.64 -1.66 -4.83
C ILE A 427 19.26 -3.15 -4.93
N THR A 428 18.75 -3.58 -6.09
CA THR A 428 18.43 -4.99 -6.34
C THR A 428 19.68 -5.87 -6.24
N THR A 429 20.79 -5.49 -6.86
CA THR A 429 22.06 -6.21 -6.77
C THR A 429 22.58 -6.30 -5.33
N ALA A 430 22.51 -5.22 -4.57
CA ALA A 430 22.88 -5.22 -3.16
C ALA A 430 21.97 -6.15 -2.33
N SER A 431 20.66 -6.12 -2.56
CA SER A 431 19.69 -6.99 -1.89
C SER A 431 19.95 -8.47 -2.18
N LEU A 432 20.14 -8.83 -3.46
CA LEU A 432 20.49 -10.19 -3.89
C LEU A 432 21.82 -10.65 -3.31
N GLY A 433 22.84 -9.78 -3.28
CA GLY A 433 24.10 -10.08 -2.63
C GLY A 433 23.92 -10.40 -1.14
N ARG A 434 23.10 -9.62 -0.42
CA ARG A 434 22.77 -9.91 1.00
C ARG A 434 21.97 -11.20 1.16
N ALA A 435 21.02 -11.46 0.27
CA ALA A 435 20.22 -12.70 0.27
C ALA A 435 21.11 -13.94 0.05
N ALA A 436 22.01 -13.88 -0.94
CA ALA A 436 22.99 -14.92 -1.21
C ALA A 436 23.86 -15.25 0.01
N ARG A 437 24.33 -14.22 0.72
CA ARG A 437 25.06 -14.38 1.99
C ARG A 437 24.21 -15.03 3.08
N GLY A 438 22.96 -14.59 3.22
CA GLY A 438 22.02 -15.14 4.19
C GLY A 438 21.74 -16.62 3.96
N MET A 439 21.62 -17.07 2.70
CA MET A 439 21.46 -18.49 2.35
C MET A 439 22.68 -19.34 2.71
N ALA A 440 23.87 -18.74 2.75
CA ALA A 440 25.09 -19.38 3.24
C ALA A 440 25.34 -19.19 4.75
N ASP A 441 24.37 -18.63 5.48
CA ASP A 441 24.46 -18.29 6.91
C ASP A 441 25.65 -17.36 7.27
N ILE A 442 26.08 -16.54 6.31
CA ILE A 442 27.19 -15.59 6.49
C ILE A 442 26.63 -14.21 6.88
N LYS A 443 26.87 -13.81 8.12
CA LYS A 443 26.51 -12.48 8.65
C LYS A 443 27.08 -11.36 7.77
N LEU A 444 26.31 -10.29 7.53
CA LEU A 444 26.73 -9.16 6.66
C LEU A 444 28.06 -8.52 7.09
N ARG A 445 28.31 -8.44 8.40
CA ARG A 445 29.53 -7.88 8.99
C ARG A 445 30.82 -8.66 8.70
N GLN A 446 30.73 -9.95 8.36
CA GLN A 446 31.87 -10.75 7.92
C GLN A 446 32.24 -10.33 6.48
N PRO A 447 33.37 -9.66 6.21
CA PRO A 447 33.73 -9.33 4.83
C PRO A 447 33.99 -10.61 4.03
N LEU A 448 33.60 -10.57 2.75
CA LEU A 448 33.87 -11.64 1.78
C LEU A 448 34.87 -11.19 0.73
N ALA A 449 35.54 -12.14 0.08
CA ALA A 449 36.55 -11.83 -0.91
C ALA A 449 35.94 -11.11 -2.13
N LYS A 450 34.85 -11.64 -2.68
CA LYS A 450 34.34 -11.20 -3.97
C LYS A 450 32.83 -11.37 -4.10
N ALA A 451 32.19 -10.43 -4.78
CA ALA A 451 30.89 -10.65 -5.43
C ALA A 451 31.06 -10.66 -6.95
N ARG A 452 30.31 -11.54 -7.62
CA ARG A 452 30.19 -11.59 -9.07
C ARG A 452 28.74 -11.39 -9.48
N VAL A 453 28.50 -10.58 -10.49
CA VAL A 453 27.14 -10.22 -10.93
C VAL A 453 26.99 -10.43 -12.42
N ASN A 454 25.89 -11.06 -12.82
CA ASN A 454 25.47 -11.14 -14.22
C ASN A 454 24.18 -10.34 -14.43
N VAL A 455 24.13 -9.62 -15.55
CA VAL A 455 22.99 -8.84 -16.05
C VAL A 455 22.91 -8.94 -17.57
N GLY A 456 21.70 -8.82 -18.10
CA GLY A 456 21.42 -9.10 -19.52
C GLY A 456 22.03 -8.10 -20.51
N SER A 457 22.02 -6.80 -20.19
CA SER A 457 22.40 -5.76 -21.16
C SER A 457 23.75 -5.12 -20.89
N ARG A 458 24.38 -4.59 -21.95
CA ARG A 458 25.64 -3.82 -21.84
C ARG A 458 25.47 -2.57 -20.98
N GLN A 459 24.34 -1.87 -21.10
CA GLN A 459 24.06 -0.67 -20.32
C GLN A 459 23.99 -0.98 -18.82
N GLU A 460 23.33 -2.08 -18.43
CA GLU A 460 23.28 -2.52 -17.02
C GLU A 460 24.67 -2.86 -16.49
N ARG A 461 25.52 -3.51 -17.29
CA ARG A 461 26.92 -3.78 -16.91
C ARG A 461 27.68 -2.49 -16.62
N GLU A 462 27.57 -1.51 -17.51
CA GLU A 462 28.22 -0.20 -17.34
C GLU A 462 27.68 0.53 -16.09
N ASN A 463 26.37 0.49 -15.86
CA ASN A 463 25.73 1.05 -14.67
C ASN A 463 26.24 0.41 -13.36
N LEU A 464 26.35 -0.92 -13.32
CA LEU A 464 26.89 -1.63 -12.15
C LEU A 464 28.36 -1.31 -11.90
N MET A 465 29.17 -1.19 -12.96
CA MET A 465 30.58 -0.81 -12.81
C MET A 465 30.72 0.60 -12.21
N GLN A 466 29.87 1.55 -12.61
CA GLN A 466 29.83 2.88 -11.99
C GLN A 466 29.42 2.82 -10.50
N MET A 467 28.63 1.82 -10.11
CA MET A 467 28.15 1.60 -8.74
C MET A 467 29.00 0.60 -7.94
N ALA A 468 30.13 0.14 -8.48
CA ALA A 468 30.91 -0.96 -7.89
C ALA A 468 31.34 -0.68 -6.44
N ASN A 469 31.76 0.55 -6.12
CA ASN A 469 32.14 0.92 -4.76
C ASN A 469 30.95 0.87 -3.79
N VAL A 470 29.80 1.41 -4.20
CA VAL A 470 28.54 1.35 -3.45
C VAL A 470 28.17 -0.11 -3.18
N LEU A 471 28.19 -0.95 -4.22
CA LEU A 471 27.83 -2.37 -4.13
C LEU A 471 28.80 -3.17 -3.25
N LYS A 472 30.10 -2.88 -3.33
CA LYS A 472 31.10 -3.49 -2.45
C LYS A 472 30.83 -3.23 -0.98
N GLU A 473 30.47 -2.00 -0.63
CA GLU A 473 30.11 -1.63 0.75
C GLU A 473 28.81 -2.31 1.18
N GLU A 474 27.78 -2.30 0.34
CA GLU A 474 26.45 -2.82 0.65
C GLU A 474 26.39 -4.34 0.79
N ILE A 475 27.18 -5.06 -0.01
CA ILE A 475 27.31 -6.52 0.04
C ILE A 475 28.42 -6.94 1.02
N ASN A 476 29.29 -6.00 1.41
CA ASN A 476 30.49 -6.19 2.20
C ASN A 476 31.48 -7.20 1.57
N VAL A 477 32.01 -6.85 0.40
CA VAL A 477 33.01 -7.62 -0.36
C VAL A 477 34.24 -6.79 -0.70
N LYS A 478 35.39 -7.44 -0.88
CA LYS A 478 36.65 -6.77 -1.28
C LYS A 478 36.70 -6.46 -2.77
N GLU A 479 36.19 -7.36 -3.60
CA GLU A 479 36.13 -7.21 -5.04
C GLU A 479 34.69 -7.34 -5.57
N PHE A 480 34.41 -6.61 -6.64
CA PHE A 480 33.14 -6.67 -7.35
C PHE A 480 33.42 -6.83 -8.84
N GLU A 481 32.85 -7.86 -9.43
CA GLU A 481 33.11 -8.27 -10.81
C GLU A 481 31.79 -8.46 -11.54
N VAL A 482 31.68 -7.94 -12.76
CA VAL A 482 30.51 -8.16 -13.63
C VAL A 482 30.91 -9.19 -14.68
N VAL A 483 30.27 -10.36 -14.63
CA VAL A 483 30.55 -11.48 -15.54
C VAL A 483 29.66 -11.41 -16.78
N LEU A 484 30.14 -11.96 -17.89
CA LEU A 484 29.41 -11.92 -19.16
C LEU A 484 28.35 -13.00 -19.22
N GLU A 485 28.70 -14.21 -18.76
CA GLU A 485 27.83 -15.36 -18.83
C GLU A 485 27.36 -15.78 -17.44
N VAL A 486 26.05 -15.96 -17.30
CA VAL A 486 25.44 -16.44 -16.05
C VAL A 486 25.93 -17.84 -15.65
N GLY A 487 26.32 -18.68 -16.63
CA GLY A 487 26.95 -19.98 -16.40
C GLY A 487 28.31 -19.91 -15.69
N GLU A 488 28.91 -18.72 -15.58
CA GLU A 488 30.08 -18.53 -14.72
C GLU A 488 29.73 -18.64 -13.23
N LEU A 489 28.48 -18.36 -12.86
CA LEU A 489 27.98 -18.25 -11.48
C LEU A 489 27.17 -19.47 -11.02
N VAL A 490 26.38 -20.03 -11.93
CA VAL A 490 25.44 -21.12 -11.64
C VAL A 490 25.64 -22.30 -12.58
N ASN A 491 25.38 -23.49 -12.06
CA ASN A 491 25.10 -24.66 -12.87
C ASN A 491 23.58 -24.71 -13.10
N TYR A 492 23.18 -24.96 -14.33
CA TYR A 492 21.77 -25.16 -14.67
C TYR A 492 21.37 -26.61 -14.48
N LYS A 493 20.12 -26.81 -14.09
CA LYS A 493 19.47 -28.11 -14.03
C LYS A 493 18.04 -28.00 -14.53
N LEU A 494 17.72 -28.75 -15.57
CA LEU A 494 16.38 -28.78 -16.13
C LEU A 494 15.54 -29.81 -15.38
N MET A 495 14.36 -29.40 -14.95
CA MET A 495 13.37 -30.26 -14.32
C MET A 495 12.06 -30.19 -15.10
N PRO A 496 11.44 -31.32 -15.45
CA PRO A 496 10.13 -31.32 -16.10
C PRO A 496 9.02 -30.80 -15.16
N ASN A 497 8.10 -29.98 -15.66
CA ASN A 497 6.84 -29.72 -14.98
C ASN A 497 5.88 -30.90 -15.22
N ASN A 498 5.99 -31.94 -14.37
CA ASN A 498 5.22 -33.18 -14.52
C ASN A 498 3.70 -32.96 -14.59
N ARG A 499 3.17 -31.88 -13.99
CA ARG A 499 1.74 -31.57 -13.99
C ARG A 499 1.23 -31.15 -15.36
N LEU A 500 2.05 -30.45 -16.14
CA LEU A 500 1.71 -29.97 -17.49
C LEU A 500 2.11 -31.00 -18.56
N LEU A 501 3.33 -31.53 -18.46
CA LEU A 501 3.92 -32.42 -19.46
C LEU A 501 3.30 -33.83 -19.45
N GLY A 502 2.86 -34.32 -18.29
CA GLY A 502 2.22 -35.63 -18.17
C GLY A 502 0.94 -35.75 -19.01
N PRO A 503 -0.06 -34.85 -18.82
CA PRO A 503 -1.26 -34.82 -19.65
C PRO A 503 -0.98 -34.52 -21.14
N LYS A 504 0.01 -33.66 -21.44
CA LYS A 504 0.32 -33.24 -22.83
C LYS A 504 0.94 -34.37 -23.66
N PHE A 505 1.92 -35.10 -23.12
CA PHE A 505 2.68 -36.11 -23.87
C PHE A 505 2.34 -37.55 -23.52
N GLY A 506 1.54 -37.80 -22.49
CA GLY A 506 0.97 -39.13 -22.19
C GLY A 506 2.01 -40.25 -22.14
N ARG A 507 1.98 -41.17 -23.11
CA ARG A 507 2.90 -42.32 -23.18
C ARG A 507 4.33 -41.94 -23.55
N ASP A 508 4.54 -40.80 -24.20
CA ASP A 508 5.86 -40.32 -24.63
C ASP A 508 6.55 -39.47 -23.56
N PHE A 509 5.81 -39.05 -22.52
CA PHE A 509 6.33 -38.23 -21.42
C PHE A 509 7.61 -38.79 -20.78
N PRO A 510 7.74 -40.10 -20.45
CA PRO A 510 8.98 -40.63 -19.89
C PRO A 510 10.18 -40.43 -20.82
N ARG A 511 10.00 -40.57 -22.13
CA ARG A 511 11.07 -40.42 -23.12
C ARG A 511 11.47 -38.95 -23.29
N VAL A 512 10.49 -38.04 -23.37
CA VAL A 512 10.72 -36.58 -23.43
C VAL A 512 11.43 -36.10 -22.17
N ARG A 513 11.01 -36.58 -20.99
CA ARG A 513 11.66 -36.27 -19.70
C ARG A 513 13.13 -36.68 -19.71
N ASP A 514 13.42 -37.92 -20.10
CA ASP A 514 14.77 -38.46 -20.02
C ASP A 514 15.72 -37.72 -20.97
N VAL A 515 15.25 -37.30 -22.16
CA VAL A 515 16.04 -36.43 -23.05
C VAL A 515 16.18 -35.02 -22.48
N LEU A 516 15.10 -34.40 -21.99
CA LEU A 516 15.14 -33.07 -21.36
C LEU A 516 16.17 -33.03 -20.22
N MET A 517 16.20 -34.04 -19.35
CA MET A 517 17.14 -34.11 -18.23
C MET A 517 18.58 -34.42 -18.65
N ALA A 518 18.80 -34.86 -19.89
CA ALA A 518 20.12 -35.16 -20.45
C ALA A 518 20.68 -34.05 -21.35
N LEU A 519 19.87 -33.03 -21.67
CA LEU A 519 20.33 -31.86 -22.42
C LEU A 519 21.41 -31.09 -21.66
N ASP A 520 22.23 -30.34 -22.41
CA ASP A 520 23.06 -29.31 -21.81
C ASP A 520 22.14 -28.26 -21.20
N ALA A 521 22.10 -28.25 -19.86
CA ALA A 521 21.14 -27.43 -19.13
C ALA A 521 21.40 -25.92 -19.31
N ALA A 522 22.64 -25.51 -19.61
CA ALA A 522 22.96 -24.11 -19.83
C ALA A 522 22.47 -23.66 -21.21
N GLN A 523 22.76 -24.43 -22.25
CA GLN A 523 22.30 -24.15 -23.61
C GLN A 523 20.76 -24.14 -23.71
N ALA A 524 20.11 -25.13 -23.10
CA ALA A 524 18.66 -25.22 -23.09
C ALA A 524 17.97 -24.11 -22.28
N ALA A 525 18.59 -23.65 -21.18
CA ALA A 525 18.09 -22.51 -20.42
C ALA A 525 18.20 -21.19 -21.21
N GLU A 526 19.30 -21.01 -21.95
CA GLU A 526 19.48 -19.85 -22.84
C GLU A 526 18.46 -19.85 -23.99
N GLU A 527 18.20 -21.02 -24.60
CA GLU A 527 17.21 -21.17 -25.67
C GLU A 527 15.78 -20.89 -25.19
N LEU A 528 15.39 -21.43 -24.03
CA LEU A 528 14.11 -21.12 -23.38
C LEU A 528 13.97 -19.62 -23.09
N GLN A 529 15.03 -18.98 -22.60
CA GLN A 529 15.00 -17.56 -22.27
C GLN A 529 14.92 -16.67 -23.51
N ALA A 530 15.56 -17.07 -24.62
CA ALA A 530 15.58 -16.31 -25.87
C ALA A 530 14.29 -16.47 -26.69
N ASN A 531 13.76 -17.70 -26.76
CA ASN A 531 12.69 -18.06 -27.69
C ASN A 531 11.35 -18.36 -27.00
N GLY A 532 11.35 -18.55 -25.67
CA GLY A 532 10.18 -18.99 -24.90
C GLY A 532 9.85 -20.49 -25.06
N GLU A 533 10.59 -21.19 -25.92
CA GLU A 533 10.36 -22.57 -26.30
C GLU A 533 11.69 -23.35 -26.44
N LEU A 534 11.63 -24.66 -26.22
CA LEU A 534 12.74 -25.60 -26.33
C LEU A 534 12.30 -26.84 -27.09
N ASP A 535 13.00 -27.14 -28.19
CA ASP A 535 12.75 -28.35 -28.98
C ASP A 535 13.57 -29.53 -28.44
N VAL A 536 12.87 -30.61 -28.10
CA VAL A 536 13.45 -31.86 -27.60
C VAL A 536 13.19 -32.98 -28.61
N THR A 537 14.25 -33.45 -29.26
CA THR A 537 14.17 -34.56 -30.23
C THR A 537 14.28 -35.92 -29.53
N VAL A 538 13.30 -36.80 -29.75
CA VAL A 538 13.25 -38.16 -29.21
C VAL A 538 13.09 -39.17 -30.36
N GLY A 539 14.20 -39.68 -30.88
CA GLY A 539 14.19 -40.51 -32.10
C GLY A 539 14.02 -39.65 -33.34
N ASP A 540 12.98 -39.91 -34.15
CA ASP A 540 12.66 -39.14 -35.37
C ASP A 540 11.61 -38.04 -35.13
N GLU A 541 11.13 -37.90 -33.89
CA GLU A 541 10.08 -36.96 -33.50
C GLU A 541 10.66 -35.81 -32.67
N THR A 542 10.19 -34.58 -32.92
CA THR A 542 10.58 -33.38 -32.16
C THR A 542 9.39 -32.88 -31.35
N PHE A 543 9.61 -32.62 -30.07
CA PHE A 543 8.61 -32.15 -29.12
C PHE A 543 9.00 -30.76 -28.60
N THR A 544 8.12 -29.78 -28.77
CA THR A 544 8.35 -28.41 -28.30
C THR A 544 7.79 -28.22 -26.88
N LEU A 545 8.63 -27.73 -25.98
CA LEU A 545 8.28 -27.39 -24.60
C LEU A 545 8.34 -25.87 -24.41
N SER A 546 7.37 -25.32 -23.69
CA SER A 546 7.35 -23.91 -23.26
C SER A 546 8.11 -23.69 -21.94
N ASP A 547 8.35 -22.42 -21.60
CA ASP A 547 8.95 -21.98 -20.34
C ASP A 547 8.15 -22.40 -19.07
N GLU A 548 6.83 -22.46 -19.14
CA GLU A 548 5.98 -22.97 -18.04
C GLU A 548 6.14 -24.49 -17.82
N GLU A 549 6.55 -25.21 -18.87
CA GLU A 549 6.67 -26.66 -18.90
C GLU A 549 8.05 -27.15 -18.45
N VAL A 550 9.07 -26.30 -18.50
CA VAL A 550 10.45 -26.61 -18.07
C VAL A 550 10.84 -25.76 -16.88
N VAL A 551 11.01 -26.39 -15.73
CA VAL A 551 11.52 -25.73 -14.53
C VAL A 551 13.04 -25.71 -14.59
N VAL A 552 13.61 -24.54 -14.85
CA VAL A 552 15.06 -24.32 -14.81
C VAL A 552 15.48 -24.02 -13.37
N LEU A 553 16.25 -24.91 -12.76
CA LEU A 553 16.88 -24.71 -11.45
C LEU A 553 18.33 -24.26 -11.63
N THR A 554 18.77 -23.35 -10.77
CA THR A 554 20.16 -22.92 -10.68
C THR A 554 20.80 -23.44 -9.40
N GLU A 555 21.84 -24.26 -9.52
CA GLU A 555 22.67 -24.71 -8.41
C GLU A 555 23.96 -23.87 -8.38
N SER A 556 24.35 -23.37 -7.20
CA SER A 556 25.55 -22.55 -7.05
C SER A 556 26.82 -23.33 -7.44
N ARG A 557 27.72 -22.70 -8.19
CA ARG A 557 29.04 -23.30 -8.49
C ARG A 557 29.87 -23.35 -7.20
N GLY A 558 30.51 -24.50 -6.91
CA GLY A 558 31.10 -24.80 -5.59
C GLY A 558 31.97 -23.67 -5.01
N GLY A 559 31.66 -23.25 -3.78
CA GLY A 559 32.29 -22.11 -3.10
C GLY A 559 31.58 -20.76 -3.30
N LEU A 560 30.51 -20.71 -4.09
CA LEU A 560 29.66 -19.54 -4.24
C LEU A 560 28.32 -19.75 -3.55
N ALA A 561 27.73 -18.67 -3.04
CA ALA A 561 26.31 -18.60 -2.74
C ALA A 561 25.65 -17.64 -3.74
N VAL A 562 24.49 -18.02 -4.28
CA VAL A 562 23.87 -17.30 -5.41
C VAL A 562 22.43 -16.94 -5.11
N ALA A 563 22.03 -15.73 -5.48
CA ALA A 563 20.64 -15.30 -5.52
C ALA A 563 20.34 -14.60 -6.86
N SER A 564 19.13 -14.82 -7.38
CA SER A 564 18.68 -14.25 -8.64
C SER A 564 17.28 -13.66 -8.52
N ASP A 565 17.05 -12.52 -9.16
CA ASP A 565 15.72 -11.93 -9.36
C ASP A 565 15.71 -11.09 -10.65
N LYS A 566 14.62 -11.19 -11.43
CA LYS A 566 14.34 -10.36 -12.63
C LYS A 566 15.56 -10.12 -13.56
N GLY A 567 16.28 -11.18 -13.91
CA GLY A 567 17.42 -11.09 -14.85
C GLY A 567 18.73 -10.57 -14.24
N VAL A 568 18.78 -10.35 -12.92
CA VAL A 568 20.01 -10.07 -12.16
C VAL A 568 20.38 -11.32 -11.38
N THR A 569 21.62 -11.79 -11.52
CA THR A 569 22.15 -12.90 -10.73
C THR A 569 23.39 -12.44 -9.98
N VAL A 570 23.40 -12.61 -8.66
CA VAL A 570 24.50 -12.23 -7.78
C VAL A 570 25.04 -13.44 -7.07
N ALA A 571 26.34 -13.68 -7.22
CA ALA A 571 27.09 -14.69 -6.50
C ALA A 571 28.07 -14.03 -5.53
N VAL A 572 28.20 -14.58 -4.32
CA VAL A 572 29.22 -14.19 -3.35
C VAL A 572 30.15 -15.37 -3.06
N ASP A 573 31.45 -15.09 -2.95
CA ASP A 573 32.45 -16.07 -2.56
C ASP A 573 32.34 -16.36 -1.05
N THR A 574 32.10 -17.62 -0.69
CA THR A 574 31.91 -18.04 0.70
C THR A 574 33.21 -18.47 1.37
N GLN A 575 34.33 -18.54 0.65
CA GLN A 575 35.61 -18.92 1.24
C GLN A 575 36.19 -17.78 2.08
N LEU A 576 36.40 -18.07 3.37
CA LEU A 576 36.96 -17.11 4.31
C LEU A 576 38.46 -17.36 4.49
N THR A 577 39.27 -16.35 4.18
CA THR A 577 40.69 -16.34 4.53
C THR A 577 40.88 -15.93 6.00
N PRO A 578 42.02 -16.26 6.64
CA PRO A 578 42.30 -15.81 8.01
C PRO A 578 42.17 -14.29 8.19
N GLN A 579 42.58 -13.50 7.20
CA GLN A 579 42.47 -12.05 7.24
C GLN A 579 41.01 -11.57 7.19
N LEU A 580 40.15 -12.22 6.40
CA LEU A 580 38.73 -11.89 6.34
C LEU A 580 38.04 -12.23 7.67
N LEU A 581 38.34 -13.38 8.27
CA LEU A 581 37.85 -13.75 9.61
C LEU A 581 38.22 -12.70 10.66
N GLN A 582 39.50 -12.32 10.70
CA GLN A 582 40.02 -11.30 11.63
C GLN A 582 39.33 -9.93 11.47
N GLU A 583 39.07 -9.48 10.24
CA GLU A 583 38.32 -8.25 10.01
C GLU A 583 36.85 -8.39 10.45
N GLY A 584 36.26 -9.58 10.29
CA GLY A 584 34.94 -9.92 10.82
C GLY A 584 34.87 -9.73 12.34
N TYR A 585 35.87 -10.24 13.07
CA TYR A 585 35.98 -10.07 14.52
C TYR A 585 36.06 -8.60 14.94
N ALA A 586 36.85 -7.80 14.22
CA ALA A 586 36.96 -6.36 14.47
C ALA A 586 35.62 -5.63 14.27
N ARG A 587 34.85 -5.98 13.23
CA ARG A 587 33.52 -5.42 12.98
C ARG A 587 32.48 -5.85 14.01
N ASP A 588 32.56 -7.09 14.50
CA ASP A 588 31.73 -7.56 15.61
C ASP A 588 32.04 -6.75 16.88
N LEU A 589 33.31 -6.49 17.15
CA LEU A 589 33.72 -5.65 18.28
C LEU A 589 33.19 -4.22 18.18
N VAL A 590 33.30 -3.58 17.00
CA VAL A 590 32.76 -2.23 16.76
C VAL A 590 31.26 -2.17 17.09
N ARG A 591 30.49 -3.17 16.66
CA ARG A 591 29.06 -3.25 16.99
C ARG A 591 28.85 -3.32 18.51
N GLN A 592 29.60 -4.18 19.20
CA GLN A 592 29.46 -4.35 20.63
C GLN A 592 29.86 -3.09 21.41
N LEU A 593 30.94 -2.42 21.01
CA LEU A 593 31.37 -1.15 21.60
C LEU A 593 30.33 -0.05 21.38
N ASN A 594 29.71 0.03 20.21
CA ASN A 594 28.66 1.02 19.96
C ASN A 594 27.37 0.74 20.78
N SER A 595 27.01 -0.52 20.98
CA SER A 595 25.94 -0.88 21.94
C SER A 595 26.34 -0.49 23.37
N MET A 596 27.57 -0.83 23.78
CA MET A 596 28.12 -0.52 25.10
C MET A 596 28.14 0.98 25.39
N ARG A 597 28.50 1.82 24.40
CA ARG A 597 28.44 3.29 24.51
C ARG A 597 27.01 3.77 24.82
N LYS A 598 26.02 3.21 24.13
CA LYS A 598 24.61 3.54 24.34
C LYS A 598 24.13 3.08 25.72
N ASP A 599 24.50 1.86 26.13
CA ASP A 599 24.11 1.29 27.43
C ASP A 599 24.78 2.05 28.60
N ALA A 600 25.99 2.58 28.38
CA ALA A 600 26.68 3.48 29.30
C ALA A 600 26.11 4.91 29.34
N GLY A 601 25.07 5.21 28.55
CA GLY A 601 24.43 6.53 28.50
C GLY A 601 25.31 7.61 27.87
N LEU A 602 26.29 7.25 27.05
CA LEU A 602 27.14 8.21 26.36
C LEU A 602 26.41 8.89 25.21
N GLU A 603 26.74 10.16 24.98
CA GLU A 603 26.27 10.90 23.83
C GLU A 603 26.97 10.41 22.56
N ILE A 604 26.32 10.60 21.41
CA ILE A 604 26.82 10.12 20.11
C ILE A 604 28.23 10.69 19.81
N SER A 605 28.54 11.90 20.28
CA SER A 605 29.82 12.58 20.06
C SER A 605 30.92 12.26 21.06
N ASP A 606 30.64 11.51 22.13
CA ASP A 606 31.60 11.29 23.21
C ASP A 606 32.83 10.49 22.74
N ARG A 607 34.03 10.89 23.16
CA ARG A 607 35.28 10.17 22.93
C ARG A 607 35.51 9.17 24.06
N ILE A 608 36.13 8.02 23.77
CA ILE A 608 36.33 6.95 24.76
C ILE A 608 37.75 6.36 24.74
N HIS A 609 38.16 5.75 25.84
CA HIS A 609 39.25 4.80 25.93
C HIS A 609 38.68 3.39 26.06
N VAL A 610 39.26 2.42 25.35
CA VAL A 610 38.78 1.03 25.34
C VAL A 610 39.91 0.09 25.75
N GLY A 611 39.64 -0.75 26.75
CA GLY A 611 40.47 -1.91 27.10
C GLY A 611 39.76 -3.20 26.75
N TYR A 612 40.48 -4.20 26.26
CA TYR A 612 39.93 -5.51 25.95
C TYR A 612 40.83 -6.65 26.43
N SER A 613 40.22 -7.79 26.75
CA SER A 613 40.93 -9.05 27.01
C SER A 613 40.41 -10.12 26.04
N ALA A 614 41.30 -10.62 25.16
CA ALA A 614 40.99 -11.63 24.16
C ALA A 614 42.22 -12.50 23.90
N GLU A 615 42.00 -13.72 23.39
CA GLU A 615 43.06 -14.67 23.02
C GLU A 615 42.95 -15.11 21.55
N GLY A 616 43.96 -15.86 21.09
CA GLY A 616 43.95 -16.51 19.77
C GLY A 616 43.79 -15.58 18.58
N ASP A 617 43.08 -16.05 17.55
CA ASP A 617 42.86 -15.30 16.31
C ASP A 617 41.99 -14.05 16.50
N VAL A 618 41.13 -14.02 17.52
CA VAL A 618 40.37 -12.82 17.88
C VAL A 618 41.33 -11.73 18.36
N ALA A 619 42.26 -12.02 19.27
CA ALA A 619 43.23 -11.04 19.74
C ALA A 619 44.08 -10.47 18.59
N LEU A 620 44.54 -11.33 17.68
CA LEU A 620 45.28 -10.92 16.48
C LEU A 620 44.43 -10.03 15.57
N GLY A 621 43.15 -10.37 15.35
CA GLY A 621 42.24 -9.54 14.57
C GLY A 621 42.01 -8.16 15.17
N LEU A 622 41.80 -8.08 16.49
CA LEU A 622 41.63 -6.80 17.17
C LEU A 622 42.89 -5.92 17.10
N GLN A 623 44.08 -6.53 17.15
CA GLN A 623 45.35 -5.81 16.98
C GLN A 623 45.54 -5.34 15.53
N ASN A 624 45.34 -6.22 14.55
CA ASN A 624 45.54 -5.91 13.13
C ASN A 624 44.58 -4.82 12.62
N PHE A 625 43.39 -4.72 13.20
CA PHE A 625 42.37 -3.74 12.82
C PHE A 625 42.11 -2.67 13.90
N ALA A 626 43.08 -2.43 14.79
CA ALA A 626 42.94 -1.48 15.90
C ALA A 626 42.57 -0.06 15.43
N GLU A 627 43.20 0.45 14.37
CA GLU A 627 42.91 1.78 13.81
C GLU A 627 41.46 1.88 13.31
N TYR A 628 40.96 0.84 12.64
CA TYR A 628 39.58 0.77 12.17
C TYR A 628 38.60 0.79 13.35
N ILE A 629 38.85 -0.02 14.38
CA ILE A 629 38.01 -0.07 15.58
C ILE A 629 37.97 1.30 16.25
N GLN A 630 39.13 1.96 16.41
CA GLN A 630 39.23 3.29 17.01
C GLN A 630 38.43 4.34 16.24
N GLN A 631 38.55 4.36 14.91
CA GLN A 631 37.83 5.30 14.06
C GLN A 631 36.31 5.11 14.14
N GLU A 632 35.83 3.87 14.05
CA GLU A 632 34.38 3.56 14.03
C GLU A 632 33.70 3.63 15.40
N THR A 633 34.46 3.75 16.49
CA THR A 633 33.93 3.83 17.88
C THR A 633 34.27 5.13 18.60
N LEU A 634 34.91 6.07 17.90
CA LEU A 634 35.46 7.32 18.47
C LEU A 634 36.43 7.07 19.64
N ALA A 635 37.12 5.93 19.64
CA ALA A 635 38.07 5.59 20.68
C ALA A 635 39.42 6.28 20.44
N LEU A 636 39.96 6.92 21.47
CA LEU A 636 41.29 7.54 21.48
C LEU A 636 42.40 6.51 21.70
N SER A 637 42.08 5.39 22.35
CA SER A 637 42.99 4.26 22.54
C SER A 637 42.25 2.93 22.58
N LEU A 638 42.94 1.87 22.14
CA LEU A 638 42.49 0.48 22.24
C LEU A 638 43.64 -0.35 22.82
N THR A 639 43.49 -0.87 24.03
CA THR A 639 44.55 -1.59 24.76
C THR A 639 44.16 -3.03 25.05
N ALA A 640 45.08 -3.98 24.84
CA ALA A 640 44.87 -5.41 25.11
C ALA A 640 44.92 -5.79 26.60
N VAL A 641 44.49 -4.86 27.46
CA VAL A 641 44.37 -5.03 28.91
C VAL A 641 43.13 -4.25 29.35
N SER A 642 42.37 -4.81 30.30
CA SER A 642 41.25 -4.12 30.94
C SER A 642 41.71 -2.81 31.59
N LEU A 643 40.91 -1.75 31.46
CA LEU A 643 41.18 -0.46 32.10
C LEU A 643 41.06 -0.59 33.62
N GLU A 644 41.89 0.15 34.38
CA GLU A 644 41.90 0.07 35.85
C GLU A 644 40.63 0.65 36.50
N ASN A 645 40.04 1.69 35.90
CA ASN A 645 38.83 2.36 36.40
C ASN A 645 37.84 2.63 35.25
N PRO A 646 37.17 1.60 34.70
CA PRO A 646 36.24 1.78 33.59
C PRO A 646 34.91 2.36 34.08
N ASP A 647 34.30 3.22 33.27
CA ASP A 647 32.93 3.70 33.49
C ASP A 647 31.90 2.60 33.21
N TYR A 648 32.22 1.67 32.32
CA TYR A 648 31.38 0.53 31.98
C TYR A 648 32.24 -0.68 31.61
N SER A 649 31.80 -1.88 32.00
CA SER A 649 32.43 -3.14 31.60
C SER A 649 31.37 -4.16 31.21
N THR A 650 31.72 -5.02 30.25
CA THR A 650 30.85 -6.09 29.80
C THR A 650 31.66 -7.23 29.19
N SER A 651 31.04 -8.40 29.06
CA SER A 651 31.61 -9.55 28.38
C SER A 651 30.77 -9.85 27.14
N VAL A 652 31.44 -10.04 26.00
CA VAL A 652 30.78 -10.31 24.73
C VAL A 652 31.38 -11.52 24.03
N THR A 653 30.55 -12.26 23.30
CA THR A 653 31.04 -13.38 22.48
C THR A 653 31.42 -12.90 21.08
N VAL A 654 32.66 -13.14 20.68
CA VAL A 654 33.19 -12.95 19.32
C VAL A 654 33.76 -14.29 18.86
N ASP A 655 33.16 -14.88 17.83
CA ASP A 655 33.54 -16.19 17.29
C ASP A 655 33.64 -17.30 18.35
N GLU A 656 32.58 -17.43 19.16
CA GLU A 656 32.48 -18.39 20.26
C GLU A 656 33.49 -18.17 21.41
N MET A 657 34.39 -17.19 21.30
CA MET A 657 35.27 -16.77 22.38
C MET A 657 34.69 -15.61 23.17
N GLU A 658 34.89 -15.66 24.48
CA GLU A 658 34.50 -14.61 25.41
C GLU A 658 35.56 -13.50 25.42
N VAL A 659 35.15 -12.27 25.13
CA VAL A 659 35.99 -11.08 25.11
C VAL A 659 35.49 -10.12 26.18
N GLU A 660 36.34 -9.81 27.15
CA GLU A 660 36.06 -8.79 28.14
C GLU A 660 36.32 -7.41 27.53
N LEU A 661 35.36 -6.49 27.68
CA LEU A 661 35.46 -5.11 27.22
C LEU A 661 35.28 -4.15 28.37
N THR A 662 36.16 -3.16 28.42
CA THR A 662 36.14 -2.05 29.39
C THR A 662 36.17 -0.73 28.63
N LEU A 663 35.34 0.21 29.08
CA LEU A 663 35.16 1.51 28.46
C LEU A 663 35.30 2.61 29.51
N GLN A 664 35.97 3.70 29.14
CA GLN A 664 36.05 4.92 29.93
C GLN A 664 35.83 6.14 29.01
N LYS A 665 34.99 7.09 29.41
CA LYS A 665 34.82 8.37 28.72
C LYS A 665 36.09 9.21 28.84
N ALA A 666 36.52 9.80 27.74
CA ALA A 666 37.71 10.65 27.68
C ALA A 666 37.50 12.04 28.29
#